data_AF-A0A3M0CS50-F1
#
_entry.id   AF-A0A3M0CS50-F1
#
_cell.length_a   1.000
_cell.length_b   1.000
_cell.length_c   1.000
_cell.angle_alpha   90.00
_cell.angle_beta   90.00
_cell.angle_gamma   90.00
#
_symmetry.space_group_name_H-M   'P 1'
#
loop_
_entity.id
_entity.type
_entity.pdbx_description
1 polymer ?
#
loop_
_entity_poly.entity_id
_entity_poly.type
_entity_poly.pdbx_seq_one_letter_code
_entity_poly.pdbx_strand_id
1 'polypeptide(L)'
;MAPHIAYSCYVDNSDTSLTELAVWLTALLDLRGVPAKSVFVHAPDITDAALRSMADSRGITLVQAAPLARTAPHITKVQQLGTFSHGDFDEIWLMDAGLAACTAETPEITGFVAAKIADADRPPLGQLRRIFEAAGLDLGETVPPSFPGTRDRLTQHNNVNGRLVIVKRNFMPTLAPFWVKWTRWCLERNDLFKDAEAQLEQVSLALALTELGQQAQLLPLDWNYPGHRRKDRLRDIPAKFFYCATRLDRDGNLSQTGLGTLDASLQPLRRLLRTGAHRHRGPAGPDTAGSDKTGADQAGVDKKGSGKLALPAARSAKTTNAAVRYLVEEFGSKNILEIGLTGAVAARRVRFATYRGLEEDARAAKSAQGALKTAVTAFNGLEALTRVRRADLVLAVNRLVHHPDTRVYLALLKTLALLAKDRLVVAGYEYGPENADDIKYHGPISQHLKGLGLFRDVTIVHQSGEEVVVVANRLPDGEKMTPSLEAHARMLQDCARLSDHPIFQRHMMDITRRQFGFFTQSYIKALEMPWLAARVRDKLSGAHVLDMGSGLSPVPFFLSDHGATVDTVDNSALICTPSNRADWRENGFFDYGRVSAKIRSTQGDILSYTPKDRFAIICGLGLLHQLDAGTRRAVIQRCATWLTPGGHLYLSLHLIPGTDWLWPKKADGSVAAKETHGHATGVLRALAAAGFAMVHQQRYQALPNTAQDLMLVECRRKS
;
A
#
# COMPACT_ATOMS: atom_id res chain seq x y z
N MET A 1 20.37 -32.79 -26.55
CA MET A 1 20.82 -32.15 -25.29
C MET A 1 19.60 -31.54 -24.62
N ALA A 2 19.51 -31.57 -23.29
CA ALA A 2 18.43 -30.87 -22.58
C ALA A 2 18.57 -29.35 -22.82
N PRO A 3 17.47 -28.61 -22.98
CA PRO A 3 17.53 -27.16 -23.20
C PRO A 3 18.18 -26.47 -22.00
N HIS A 4 19.01 -25.46 -22.27
CA HIS A 4 19.56 -24.59 -21.26
C HIS A 4 18.49 -23.58 -20.81
N ILE A 5 17.90 -23.80 -19.64
CA ILE A 5 16.75 -23.02 -19.16
C ILE A 5 17.20 -21.97 -18.13
N ALA A 6 16.71 -20.74 -18.25
CA ALA A 6 16.72 -19.75 -17.17
C ALA A 6 15.39 -19.75 -16.42
N TYR A 7 15.45 -19.74 -15.09
CA TYR A 7 14.31 -19.63 -14.18
C TYR A 7 14.33 -18.26 -13.53
N SER A 8 13.24 -17.51 -13.66
CA SER A 8 13.18 -16.14 -13.21
C SER A 8 11.92 -15.89 -12.41
N CYS A 9 12.06 -15.18 -11.29
CA CYS A 9 10.93 -14.62 -10.55
C CYS A 9 11.22 -13.18 -10.13
N TYR A 10 10.19 -12.52 -9.59
CA TYR A 10 10.26 -11.20 -8.98
C TYR A 10 9.69 -11.24 -7.57
N VAL A 11 10.31 -10.53 -6.64
CA VAL A 11 9.86 -10.36 -5.25
C VAL A 11 9.88 -8.89 -4.88
N ASP A 12 8.97 -8.47 -3.99
CA ASP A 12 8.83 -7.07 -3.56
C ASP A 12 9.53 -6.75 -2.22
N ASN A 13 10.40 -7.66 -1.76
CA ASN A 13 11.10 -7.63 -0.47
C ASN A 13 10.19 -7.70 0.76
N SER A 14 8.89 -7.98 0.62
CA SER A 14 8.03 -8.26 1.78
C SER A 14 8.36 -9.61 2.43
N ASP A 15 8.15 -9.75 3.74
CA ASP A 15 8.34 -11.01 4.47
C ASP A 15 7.58 -12.18 3.81
N THR A 16 6.37 -11.91 3.30
CA THR A 16 5.58 -12.89 2.55
C THR A 16 6.28 -13.31 1.27
N SER A 17 6.73 -12.37 0.44
CA SER A 17 7.44 -12.68 -0.82
C SER A 17 8.76 -13.41 -0.58
N LEU A 18 9.47 -13.10 0.51
CA LEU A 18 10.71 -13.78 0.89
C LEU A 18 10.44 -15.21 1.36
N THR A 19 9.32 -15.44 2.04
CA THR A 19 8.88 -16.79 2.42
C THR A 19 8.53 -17.61 1.18
N GLU A 20 7.77 -17.03 0.25
CA GLU A 20 7.45 -17.66 -1.03
C GLU A 20 8.72 -17.97 -1.84
N LEU A 21 9.66 -17.02 -1.89
CA LEU A 21 10.95 -17.19 -2.56
C LEU A 21 11.76 -18.35 -1.96
N ALA A 22 11.79 -18.48 -0.64
CA ALA A 22 12.49 -19.58 0.01
C ALA A 22 11.91 -20.95 -0.39
N VAL A 23 10.57 -21.04 -0.51
CA VAL A 23 9.88 -22.25 -0.99
C VAL A 23 10.18 -22.49 -2.47
N TRP A 24 10.13 -21.44 -3.30
CA TRP A 24 10.46 -21.48 -4.73
C TRP A 24 11.88 -21.99 -4.98
N LEU A 25 12.87 -21.44 -4.27
CA LEU A 25 14.28 -21.85 -4.36
C LEU A 25 14.47 -23.30 -3.90
N THR A 26 13.82 -23.70 -2.81
CA THR A 26 13.87 -25.10 -2.35
C THR A 26 13.30 -26.04 -3.41
N ALA A 27 12.19 -25.68 -4.04
CA ALA A 27 11.58 -26.48 -5.08
C ALA A 27 12.46 -26.58 -6.35
N LEU A 28 13.11 -25.50 -6.76
CA LEU A 28 13.98 -25.51 -7.95
C LEU A 28 15.34 -26.16 -7.70
N LEU A 29 16.05 -25.70 -6.67
CA LEU A 29 17.42 -26.11 -6.40
C LEU A 29 17.46 -27.52 -5.79
N ASP A 30 16.65 -27.76 -4.76
CA ASP A 30 16.80 -28.97 -3.94
C ASP A 30 15.93 -30.13 -4.45
N LEU A 31 14.73 -29.84 -4.97
CA LEU A 31 13.84 -30.88 -5.50
C LEU A 31 14.08 -31.16 -6.99
N ARG A 32 14.16 -30.12 -7.83
CA ARG A 32 14.33 -30.27 -9.28
C ARG A 32 15.80 -30.33 -9.73
N GLY A 33 16.74 -29.96 -8.87
CA GLY A 33 18.18 -29.98 -9.20
C GLY A 33 18.58 -28.91 -10.21
N VAL A 34 17.87 -27.78 -10.26
CA VAL A 34 18.22 -26.66 -11.16
C VAL A 34 19.57 -26.08 -10.73
N PRO A 35 20.54 -25.86 -11.65
CA PRO A 35 21.78 -25.18 -11.32
C PRO A 35 21.52 -23.75 -10.84
N ALA A 36 22.12 -23.32 -9.73
CA ALA A 36 21.89 -22.00 -9.17
C ALA A 36 22.20 -20.84 -10.14
N LYS A 37 23.20 -21.02 -11.03
CA LYS A 37 23.53 -20.08 -12.11
C LYS A 37 22.42 -19.86 -13.14
N SER A 38 21.44 -20.74 -13.18
CA SER A 38 20.25 -20.65 -14.04
C SER A 38 19.07 -19.99 -13.34
N VAL A 39 19.24 -19.50 -12.10
CA VAL A 39 18.18 -18.93 -11.28
C VAL A 39 18.42 -17.44 -11.06
N PHE A 40 17.40 -16.65 -11.41
CA PHE A 40 17.40 -15.19 -11.37
C PHE A 40 16.25 -14.69 -10.51
N VAL A 41 16.57 -13.86 -9.51
CA VAL A 41 15.58 -13.25 -8.62
C VAL A 41 15.64 -11.74 -8.78
N HIS A 42 14.55 -11.17 -9.27
CA HIS A 42 14.41 -9.74 -9.47
C HIS A 42 13.80 -9.09 -8.23
N ALA A 43 14.33 -7.94 -7.82
CA ALA A 43 13.83 -7.22 -6.63
C ALA A 43 14.00 -5.70 -6.75
N PRO A 44 13.10 -4.91 -6.14
CA PRO A 44 13.24 -3.45 -6.07
C PRO A 44 14.37 -2.99 -5.15
N ASP A 45 14.86 -3.85 -4.25
CA ASP A 45 16.05 -3.58 -3.45
C ASP A 45 16.87 -4.86 -3.25
N ILE A 46 17.94 -5.02 -4.02
CA ILE A 46 18.87 -6.16 -3.87
C ILE A 46 19.81 -6.01 -2.67
N THR A 47 19.79 -4.86 -1.98
CA THR A 47 20.60 -4.62 -0.78
C THR A 47 19.94 -5.09 0.51
N ASP A 48 18.67 -5.52 0.43
CA ASP A 48 17.97 -6.13 1.56
C ASP A 48 18.76 -7.31 2.14
N ALA A 49 18.98 -7.27 3.46
CA ALA A 49 19.88 -8.21 4.12
C ALA A 49 19.36 -9.65 4.08
N ALA A 50 18.05 -9.86 4.17
CA ALA A 50 17.46 -11.19 4.15
C ALA A 50 17.53 -11.80 2.74
N LEU A 51 17.16 -11.02 1.72
CA LEU A 51 17.28 -11.43 0.32
C LEU A 51 18.72 -11.72 -0.06
N ARG A 52 19.66 -10.84 0.31
CA ARG A 52 21.08 -11.02 0.01
C ARG A 52 21.67 -12.24 0.71
N SER A 53 21.34 -12.45 1.99
CA SER A 53 21.74 -13.66 2.71
C SER A 53 21.21 -14.93 2.03
N MET A 54 19.98 -14.89 1.52
CA MET A 54 19.39 -16.01 0.79
C MET A 54 20.13 -16.26 -0.51
N ALA A 55 20.40 -15.20 -1.28
CA ALA A 55 21.10 -15.30 -2.54
C ALA A 55 22.52 -15.84 -2.40
N ASP A 56 23.30 -15.30 -1.46
CA ASP A 56 24.69 -15.70 -1.22
C ASP A 56 24.77 -17.17 -0.78
N SER A 57 23.84 -17.61 0.07
CA SER A 57 23.83 -19.00 0.56
C SER A 57 23.43 -20.04 -0.50
N ARG A 58 22.63 -19.61 -1.50
CA ARG A 58 22.08 -20.49 -2.54
C ARG A 58 22.83 -20.35 -3.87
N GLY A 59 23.72 -19.36 -4.00
CA GLY A 59 24.50 -19.10 -5.22
C GLY A 59 23.67 -18.64 -6.41
N ILE A 60 22.53 -17.97 -6.17
CA ILE A 60 21.62 -17.48 -7.21
C ILE A 60 21.97 -16.05 -7.65
N THR A 61 21.44 -15.61 -8.79
CA THR A 61 21.66 -14.26 -9.31
C THR A 61 20.56 -13.31 -8.83
N LEU A 62 20.93 -12.23 -8.15
CA LEU A 62 20.02 -11.11 -7.87
C LEU A 62 20.06 -10.07 -8.98
N VAL A 63 18.89 -9.59 -9.38
CA VAL A 63 18.75 -8.55 -10.42
C VAL A 63 17.94 -7.39 -9.85
N GLN A 64 18.55 -6.20 -9.84
CA GLN A 64 17.87 -4.98 -9.42
C GLN A 64 16.83 -4.57 -10.48
N ALA A 65 15.54 -4.57 -10.11
CA ALA A 65 14.45 -4.22 -11.01
C ALA A 65 13.34 -3.47 -10.25
N ALA A 66 13.10 -2.22 -10.66
CA ALA A 66 12.00 -1.43 -10.11
C ALA A 66 10.64 -1.96 -10.63
N PRO A 67 9.55 -1.87 -9.85
CA PRO A 67 8.21 -2.19 -10.34
C PRO A 67 7.88 -1.31 -11.55
N LEU A 68 7.14 -1.85 -12.53
CA LEU A 68 6.72 -1.05 -13.70
C LEU A 68 5.87 0.16 -13.28
N ALA A 69 4.97 -0.07 -12.33
CA ALA A 69 4.11 0.93 -11.74
C ALA A 69 3.81 0.56 -10.27
N ARG A 70 3.92 1.52 -9.36
CA ARG A 70 3.59 1.31 -7.93
C ARG A 70 2.12 0.99 -7.71
N THR A 71 1.24 1.46 -8.57
CA THR A 71 -0.21 1.20 -8.53
C THR A 71 -0.57 -0.23 -8.93
N ALA A 72 0.37 -0.97 -9.53
CA ALA A 72 0.16 -2.34 -9.99
C ALA A 72 1.38 -3.21 -9.64
N PRO A 73 1.65 -3.43 -8.34
CA PRO A 73 2.82 -4.18 -7.88
C PRO A 73 2.80 -5.65 -8.33
N HIS A 74 1.64 -6.16 -8.75
CA HIS A 74 1.47 -7.50 -9.31
C HIS A 74 2.02 -7.67 -10.74
N ILE A 75 2.37 -6.58 -11.43
CA ILE A 75 2.97 -6.62 -12.77
C ILE A 75 4.49 -6.79 -12.62
N THR A 76 4.95 -8.02 -12.79
CA THR A 76 6.32 -8.40 -12.42
C THR A 76 7.13 -9.04 -13.55
N LYS A 77 6.50 -9.63 -14.56
CA LYS A 77 7.19 -10.41 -15.61
C LYS A 77 7.82 -9.54 -16.67
N VAL A 78 7.15 -8.45 -17.02
CA VAL A 78 7.72 -7.45 -17.94
C VAL A 78 9.04 -6.86 -17.44
N GLN A 79 9.24 -6.79 -16.11
CA GLN A 79 10.50 -6.33 -15.52
C GLN A 79 11.65 -7.33 -15.67
N GLN A 80 11.34 -8.60 -15.92
CA GLN A 80 12.33 -9.67 -16.06
C GLN A 80 12.87 -9.77 -17.49
N LEU A 81 12.16 -9.24 -18.49
CA LEU A 81 12.46 -9.44 -19.91
C LEU A 81 13.83 -8.86 -20.31
N GLY A 82 14.19 -7.69 -19.75
CA GLY A 82 15.45 -7.01 -20.08
C GLY A 82 16.70 -7.80 -19.68
N THR A 83 16.60 -8.66 -18.67
CA THR A 83 17.71 -9.50 -18.19
C THR A 83 18.14 -10.54 -19.22
N PHE A 84 17.20 -11.01 -20.04
CA PHE A 84 17.42 -12.15 -20.92
C PHE A 84 17.59 -11.79 -22.39
N SER A 85 17.67 -10.50 -22.74
CA SER A 85 17.87 -10.06 -24.13
C SER A 85 19.21 -10.52 -24.71
N HIS A 86 20.20 -10.84 -23.87
CA HIS A 86 21.56 -11.20 -24.29
C HIS A 86 22.10 -12.52 -23.68
N GLY A 87 21.32 -13.27 -22.90
CA GLY A 87 21.80 -14.46 -22.18
C GLY A 87 21.76 -15.76 -23.01
N ASP A 88 22.63 -16.73 -22.72
CA ASP A 88 22.83 -17.98 -23.49
C ASP A 88 21.84 -19.12 -23.23
N PHE A 89 20.60 -18.77 -22.87
CA PHE A 89 19.55 -19.74 -22.57
C PHE A 89 18.77 -20.10 -23.84
N ASP A 90 18.26 -21.32 -23.94
CA ASP A 90 17.31 -21.73 -25.00
C ASP A 90 15.89 -21.28 -24.65
N GLU A 91 15.56 -21.31 -23.35
CA GLU A 91 14.24 -21.01 -22.80
C GLU A 91 14.34 -20.17 -21.53
N ILE A 92 13.35 -19.30 -21.36
CA ILE A 92 13.20 -18.44 -20.19
C ILE A 92 11.86 -18.74 -19.56
N TRP A 93 11.89 -19.18 -18.30
CA TRP A 93 10.73 -19.51 -17.50
C TRP A 93 10.47 -18.35 -16.54
N LEU A 94 9.48 -17.52 -16.89
CA LEU A 94 9.02 -16.40 -16.08
C LEU A 94 7.96 -16.89 -15.10
N MET A 95 8.26 -16.81 -13.81
CA MET A 95 7.50 -17.44 -12.75
C MET A 95 7.12 -16.45 -11.64
N ASP A 96 6.02 -16.74 -10.96
CA ASP A 96 5.73 -16.15 -9.65
C ASP A 96 6.53 -16.86 -8.56
N ALA A 97 6.99 -16.11 -7.54
CA ALA A 97 7.65 -16.70 -6.36
C ALA A 97 6.72 -17.67 -5.61
N GLY A 98 5.40 -17.46 -5.66
CA GLY A 98 4.42 -18.39 -5.08
C GLY A 98 4.26 -19.73 -5.81
N LEU A 99 4.97 -20.00 -6.91
CA LEU A 99 4.81 -21.22 -7.72
C LEU A 99 5.93 -22.24 -7.49
N ALA A 100 5.64 -23.36 -6.82
CA ALA A 100 6.65 -24.37 -6.49
C ALA A 100 6.67 -25.55 -7.47
N ALA A 101 7.86 -25.97 -7.90
CA ALA A 101 8.04 -27.22 -8.64
C ALA A 101 7.71 -28.43 -7.75
N CYS A 102 7.10 -29.45 -8.35
CA CYS A 102 6.69 -30.69 -7.67
C CYS A 102 7.38 -31.94 -8.28
N THR A 103 8.01 -31.78 -9.44
CA THR A 103 8.73 -32.84 -10.17
C THR A 103 9.94 -32.24 -10.91
N ALA A 104 10.80 -33.12 -11.42
CA ALA A 104 11.93 -32.76 -12.27
C ALA A 104 11.58 -32.66 -13.77
N GLU A 105 10.39 -33.10 -14.16
CA GLU A 105 9.95 -33.10 -15.56
C GLU A 105 9.97 -31.70 -16.20
N THR A 106 10.12 -31.68 -17.52
CA THR A 106 10.15 -30.48 -18.38
C THR A 106 9.17 -30.69 -19.53
N PRO A 107 8.30 -29.72 -19.87
CA PRO A 107 7.36 -29.87 -20.97
C PRO A 107 8.09 -29.72 -22.30
N GLU A 108 7.60 -30.39 -23.34
CA GLU A 108 8.07 -30.14 -24.69
C GLU A 108 7.47 -28.83 -25.21
N ILE A 109 8.33 -27.85 -25.51
CA ILE A 109 7.92 -26.54 -26.03
C ILE A 109 8.25 -26.46 -27.51
N THR A 110 7.21 -26.49 -28.33
CA THR A 110 7.28 -26.36 -29.80
C THR A 110 6.93 -24.96 -30.28
N GLY A 111 6.14 -24.20 -29.50
CA GLY A 111 5.82 -22.80 -29.77
C GLY A 111 6.89 -21.81 -29.27
N PHE A 112 6.71 -20.52 -29.62
CA PHE A 112 7.57 -19.45 -29.10
C PHE A 112 7.25 -19.06 -27.66
N VAL A 113 5.98 -19.16 -27.28
CA VAL A 113 5.49 -18.90 -25.93
C VAL A 113 4.59 -20.06 -25.51
N ALA A 114 4.79 -20.55 -24.28
CA ALA A 114 3.93 -21.57 -23.68
C ALA A 114 3.48 -21.16 -22.29
N ALA A 115 2.19 -21.35 -22.01
CA ALA A 115 1.58 -21.03 -20.72
C ALA A 115 0.26 -21.78 -20.58
N LYS A 116 -0.21 -21.96 -19.35
CA LYS A 116 -1.55 -22.54 -19.11
C LYS A 116 -2.62 -21.51 -19.41
N ILE A 117 -3.75 -21.90 -20.01
CA ILE A 117 -4.92 -21.01 -20.16
C ILE A 117 -5.39 -20.43 -18.80
N ALA A 118 -6.04 -19.27 -18.81
CA ALA A 118 -6.61 -18.65 -17.61
C ALA A 118 -7.43 -19.62 -16.75
N ASP A 119 -7.42 -19.42 -15.42
CA ASP A 119 -8.20 -20.27 -14.51
C ASP A 119 -9.71 -20.05 -14.67
N ALA A 120 -10.14 -18.83 -15.03
CA ALA A 120 -11.54 -18.46 -15.26
C ALA A 120 -11.63 -17.42 -16.38
N ASP A 121 -12.85 -17.10 -16.80
CA ASP A 121 -13.20 -16.01 -17.71
C ASP A 121 -13.07 -14.64 -17.02
N ARG A 122 -11.87 -14.32 -16.54
CA ARG A 122 -11.56 -13.01 -15.94
C ARG A 122 -10.41 -12.36 -16.72
N PRO A 123 -10.60 -11.18 -17.33
CA PRO A 123 -11.89 -10.50 -17.49
C PRO A 123 -12.92 -11.33 -18.29
N PRO A 124 -14.24 -11.12 -18.09
CA PRO A 124 -15.28 -11.77 -18.90
C PRO A 124 -15.09 -11.50 -20.39
N LEU A 125 -15.53 -12.43 -21.26
CA LEU A 125 -15.28 -12.33 -22.71
C LEU A 125 -15.76 -11.01 -23.32
N GLY A 126 -16.93 -10.50 -22.92
CA GLY A 126 -17.43 -9.20 -23.40
C GLY A 126 -16.59 -8.00 -22.93
N GLN A 127 -15.85 -8.14 -21.84
CA GLN A 127 -14.87 -7.14 -21.41
C GLN A 127 -13.56 -7.29 -22.18
N LEU A 128 -13.06 -8.50 -22.39
CA LEU A 128 -11.90 -8.75 -23.27
C LEU A 128 -12.15 -8.20 -24.67
N ARG A 129 -13.32 -8.44 -25.26
CA ARG A 129 -13.70 -7.90 -26.57
C ARG A 129 -13.55 -6.37 -26.62
N ARG A 130 -14.09 -5.65 -25.62
CA ARG A 130 -13.97 -4.19 -25.54
C ARG A 130 -12.52 -3.73 -25.37
N ILE A 131 -11.70 -4.48 -24.63
CA ILE A 131 -10.26 -4.17 -24.49
C ILE A 131 -9.54 -4.32 -25.82
N PHE A 132 -9.77 -5.42 -26.54
CA PHE A 132 -9.17 -5.69 -27.85
C PHE A 132 -9.64 -4.68 -28.91
N GLU A 133 -10.94 -4.36 -28.95
CA GLU A 133 -11.50 -3.31 -29.81
C GLU A 133 -10.86 -1.94 -29.52
N ALA A 134 -10.73 -1.56 -28.25
CA ALA A 134 -10.08 -0.32 -27.85
C ALA A 134 -8.58 -0.29 -28.19
N ALA A 135 -7.94 -1.46 -28.24
CA ALA A 135 -6.57 -1.65 -28.69
C ALA A 135 -6.42 -1.67 -30.23
N GLY A 136 -7.53 -1.70 -30.98
CA GLY A 136 -7.50 -1.83 -32.44
C GLY A 136 -7.08 -3.22 -32.91
N LEU A 137 -7.30 -4.26 -32.10
CA LEU A 137 -6.95 -5.65 -32.40
C LEU A 137 -8.22 -6.51 -32.50
N ASP A 138 -8.19 -7.54 -33.35
CA ASP A 138 -9.23 -8.58 -33.34
C ASP A 138 -9.05 -9.50 -32.12
N LEU A 139 -10.16 -9.93 -31.52
CA LEU A 139 -10.12 -10.82 -30.36
C LEU A 139 -9.48 -12.18 -30.71
N GLY A 140 -9.66 -12.63 -31.96
CA GLY A 140 -9.19 -13.92 -32.41
C GLY A 140 -9.93 -15.10 -31.78
N GLU A 141 -9.26 -16.24 -31.75
CA GLU A 141 -9.79 -17.49 -31.23
C GLU A 141 -10.13 -17.42 -29.73
N THR A 142 -11.27 -18.02 -29.38
CA THR A 142 -11.72 -18.15 -27.99
C THR A 142 -11.80 -19.61 -27.57
N VAL A 143 -11.35 -19.92 -26.37
CA VAL A 143 -11.29 -21.26 -25.80
C VAL A 143 -11.88 -21.28 -24.39
N PRO A 144 -12.30 -22.45 -23.87
CA PRO A 144 -12.70 -22.57 -22.47
C PRO A 144 -11.53 -22.30 -21.51
N PRO A 145 -11.74 -21.59 -20.37
CA PRO A 145 -10.73 -21.48 -19.33
C PRO A 145 -10.54 -22.84 -18.63
N SER A 146 -9.50 -22.96 -17.78
CA SER A 146 -9.19 -24.21 -17.06
C SER A 146 -10.36 -24.69 -16.20
N PHE A 147 -11.17 -23.76 -15.66
CA PHE A 147 -12.34 -24.04 -14.83
C PHE A 147 -13.56 -23.24 -15.35
N PRO A 148 -14.27 -23.70 -16.38
CA PRO A 148 -15.39 -22.97 -16.99
C PRO A 148 -16.65 -22.90 -16.11
N GLY A 149 -16.70 -23.65 -15.00
CA GLY A 149 -17.89 -23.71 -14.14
C GLY A 149 -19.04 -24.46 -14.82
N THR A 150 -20.28 -24.00 -14.61
CA THR A 150 -21.51 -24.66 -15.09
C THR A 150 -22.10 -24.01 -16.34
N ARG A 151 -21.42 -23.03 -16.93
CA ARG A 151 -21.82 -22.36 -18.17
C ARG A 151 -20.67 -22.45 -19.15
N ASP A 152 -20.96 -22.44 -20.46
CA ASP A 152 -19.98 -22.39 -21.54
C ASP A 152 -19.26 -21.03 -21.57
N ARG A 153 -18.45 -20.80 -20.53
CA ARG A 153 -17.63 -19.60 -20.39
C ARG A 153 -16.41 -19.75 -21.27
N LEU A 154 -16.13 -18.71 -22.04
CA LEU A 154 -15.02 -18.65 -22.96
C LEU A 154 -14.09 -17.50 -22.57
N THR A 155 -12.83 -17.63 -22.96
CA THR A 155 -11.80 -16.61 -22.86
C THR A 155 -11.04 -16.54 -24.19
N GLN A 156 -10.29 -15.48 -24.42
CA GLN A 156 -9.40 -15.39 -25.57
C GLN A 156 -8.23 -16.39 -25.43
N HIS A 157 -7.77 -17.00 -26.53
CA HIS A 157 -6.74 -18.06 -26.54
C HIS A 157 -5.42 -17.66 -25.86
N ASN A 158 -4.93 -16.45 -26.17
CA ASN A 158 -3.71 -15.90 -25.57
C ASN A 158 -3.93 -15.30 -24.17
N ASN A 159 -5.16 -15.30 -23.64
CA ASN A 159 -5.44 -14.93 -22.25
C ASN A 159 -5.01 -16.07 -21.32
N VAL A 160 -3.70 -16.24 -21.20
CA VAL A 160 -3.04 -17.30 -20.46
C VAL A 160 -2.70 -16.86 -19.04
N ASN A 161 -2.75 -17.81 -18.10
CA ASN A 161 -2.43 -17.57 -16.71
C ASN A 161 -0.96 -17.13 -16.57
N GLY A 162 -0.77 -15.91 -16.08
CA GLY A 162 0.54 -15.30 -15.99
C GLY A 162 1.52 -15.98 -15.03
N ARG A 163 1.14 -16.85 -14.10
CA ARG A 163 2.05 -17.36 -13.04
C ARG A 163 3.24 -18.18 -13.56
N LEU A 164 3.10 -18.80 -14.74
CA LEU A 164 4.17 -19.48 -15.47
C LEU A 164 4.03 -19.14 -16.94
N VAL A 165 5.03 -18.46 -17.49
CA VAL A 165 5.16 -18.18 -18.92
C VAL A 165 6.55 -18.64 -19.36
N ILE A 166 6.59 -19.54 -20.34
CA ILE A 166 7.83 -20.03 -20.94
C ILE A 166 8.00 -19.34 -22.29
N VAL A 167 9.17 -18.75 -22.52
CA VAL A 167 9.48 -18.01 -23.76
C VAL A 167 10.76 -18.56 -24.37
N LYS A 168 10.75 -18.87 -25.67
CA LYS A 168 11.96 -19.22 -26.42
C LYS A 168 12.87 -18.00 -26.53
N ARG A 169 14.18 -18.18 -26.29
CA ARG A 169 15.16 -17.08 -26.30
C ARG A 169 15.14 -16.27 -27.59
N ASN A 170 15.08 -16.95 -28.73
CA ASN A 170 15.07 -16.29 -30.05
C ASN A 170 13.85 -15.39 -30.28
N PHE A 171 12.75 -15.58 -29.53
CA PHE A 171 11.56 -14.75 -29.63
C PHE A 171 11.53 -13.60 -28.61
N MET A 172 12.35 -13.67 -27.56
CA MET A 172 12.37 -12.66 -26.48
C MET A 172 12.60 -11.23 -27.00
N PRO A 173 13.56 -10.95 -27.92
CA PRO A 173 13.76 -9.60 -28.46
C PRO A 173 12.55 -9.06 -29.22
N THR A 174 11.74 -9.95 -29.81
CA THR A 174 10.50 -9.60 -30.50
C THR A 174 9.36 -9.37 -29.52
N LEU A 175 9.17 -10.26 -28.54
CA LEU A 175 8.07 -10.18 -27.57
C LEU A 175 8.21 -8.99 -26.62
N ALA A 176 9.40 -8.76 -26.07
CA ALA A 176 9.61 -7.82 -24.98
C ALA A 176 9.12 -6.38 -25.25
N PRO A 177 9.46 -5.72 -26.38
CA PRO A 177 8.98 -4.37 -26.64
C PRO A 177 7.45 -4.28 -26.76
N PHE A 178 6.80 -5.29 -27.35
CA PHE A 178 5.34 -5.34 -27.49
C PHE A 178 4.65 -5.59 -26.15
N TRP A 179 5.17 -6.50 -25.33
CA TRP A 179 4.60 -6.76 -24.02
C TRP A 179 4.71 -5.53 -23.10
N VAL A 180 5.86 -4.84 -23.09
CA VAL A 180 6.03 -3.59 -22.34
C VAL A 180 5.08 -2.50 -22.85
N LYS A 181 4.94 -2.33 -24.17
CA LYS A 181 4.00 -1.39 -24.80
C LYS A 181 2.57 -1.63 -24.31
N TRP A 182 2.08 -2.86 -24.43
CA TRP A 182 0.71 -3.19 -24.04
C TRP A 182 0.47 -3.13 -22.55
N THR A 183 1.48 -3.45 -21.74
CA THR A 183 1.35 -3.34 -20.29
C THR A 183 1.16 -1.88 -19.87
N ARG A 184 1.93 -0.95 -20.44
CA ARG A 184 1.75 0.49 -20.21
C ARG A 184 0.40 0.98 -20.71
N TRP A 185 0.00 0.57 -21.91
CA TRP A 185 -1.32 0.91 -22.46
C TRP A 185 -2.47 0.45 -21.55
N CYS A 186 -2.38 -0.75 -20.99
CA CYS A 186 -3.39 -1.27 -20.07
C CYS A 186 -3.38 -0.53 -18.74
N LEU A 187 -2.21 -0.13 -18.22
CA LEU A 187 -2.10 0.69 -17.00
C LEU A 187 -2.76 2.06 -17.17
N GLU A 188 -2.56 2.69 -18.33
CA GLU A 188 -3.18 3.97 -18.68
C GLU A 188 -4.71 3.86 -18.86
N ARG A 189 -5.21 2.66 -19.15
CA ARG A 189 -6.64 2.36 -19.38
C ARG A 189 -7.17 1.34 -18.37
N ASN A 190 -6.75 1.46 -17.12
CA ASN A 190 -7.17 0.56 -16.06
C ASN A 190 -8.71 0.60 -15.84
N ASP A 191 -9.38 1.68 -16.23
CA ASP A 191 -10.85 1.80 -16.25
C ASP A 191 -11.54 0.71 -17.09
N LEU A 192 -10.88 0.20 -18.14
CA LEU A 192 -11.38 -0.90 -18.95
C LEU A 192 -11.41 -2.23 -18.20
N PHE A 193 -10.63 -2.36 -17.12
CA PHE A 193 -10.46 -3.60 -16.35
C PHE A 193 -11.46 -3.74 -15.21
N LYS A 194 -12.06 -2.66 -14.72
CA LYS A 194 -13.05 -2.70 -13.62
C LYS A 194 -12.54 -3.52 -12.43
N ASP A 195 -13.11 -4.71 -12.20
CA ASP A 195 -12.75 -5.64 -11.13
C ASP A 195 -11.67 -6.65 -11.54
N ALA A 196 -11.13 -6.58 -12.75
CA ALA A 196 -10.14 -7.50 -13.31
C ALA A 196 -8.72 -6.90 -13.42
N GLU A 197 -8.39 -5.87 -12.61
CA GLU A 197 -7.09 -5.18 -12.62
C GLU A 197 -5.92 -6.16 -12.34
N ALA A 198 -6.16 -7.18 -11.52
CA ALA A 198 -5.19 -8.23 -11.22
C ALA A 198 -4.82 -9.10 -12.46
N GLN A 199 -5.59 -9.02 -13.54
CA GLN A 199 -5.35 -9.75 -14.80
C GLN A 199 -4.65 -8.88 -15.86
N LEU A 200 -4.28 -7.64 -15.53
CA LEU A 200 -3.69 -6.69 -16.46
C LEU A 200 -2.46 -7.26 -17.18
N GLU A 201 -1.50 -7.82 -16.45
CA GLU A 201 -0.28 -8.41 -17.04
C GLU A 201 -0.63 -9.54 -18.02
N GLN A 202 -1.56 -10.41 -17.65
CA GLN A 202 -2.02 -11.52 -18.49
C GLN A 202 -2.73 -11.02 -19.77
N VAL A 203 -3.59 -10.00 -19.67
CA VAL A 203 -4.26 -9.41 -20.84
C VAL A 203 -3.26 -8.65 -21.73
N SER A 204 -2.27 -7.97 -21.14
CA SER A 204 -1.24 -7.28 -21.91
C SER A 204 -0.35 -8.24 -22.71
N LEU A 205 -0.08 -9.44 -22.18
CA LEU A 205 0.59 -10.50 -22.94
C LEU A 205 -0.30 -10.99 -24.09
N ALA A 206 -1.60 -11.14 -23.85
CA ALA A 206 -2.55 -11.53 -24.88
C ALA A 206 -2.58 -10.54 -26.06
N LEU A 207 -2.63 -9.23 -25.77
CA LEU A 207 -2.57 -8.16 -26.77
C LEU A 207 -1.23 -8.20 -27.53
N ALA A 208 -0.11 -8.38 -26.83
CA ALA A 208 1.21 -8.46 -27.44
C ALA A 208 1.34 -9.63 -28.42
N LEU A 209 0.89 -10.82 -28.02
CA LEU A 209 0.92 -12.00 -28.88
C LEU A 209 -0.01 -11.85 -30.08
N THR A 210 -1.20 -11.29 -29.88
CA THR A 210 -2.15 -11.04 -30.98
C THR A 210 -1.60 -10.02 -31.98
N GLU A 211 -0.99 -8.92 -31.54
CA GLU A 211 -0.35 -7.95 -32.45
C GLU A 211 0.81 -8.58 -33.22
N LEU A 212 1.54 -9.52 -32.61
CA LEU A 212 2.63 -10.27 -33.26
C LEU A 212 2.15 -11.44 -34.14
N GLY A 213 0.84 -11.66 -34.25
CA GLY A 213 0.26 -12.78 -34.99
C GLY A 213 0.66 -14.15 -34.42
N GLN A 214 0.93 -14.23 -33.12
CA GLN A 214 1.36 -15.46 -32.45
C GLN A 214 0.26 -16.01 -31.54
N GLN A 215 0.21 -17.34 -31.43
CA GLN A 215 -0.60 -18.05 -30.44
C GLN A 215 0.31 -18.70 -29.40
N ALA A 216 -0.08 -18.61 -28.12
CA ALA A 216 0.57 -19.35 -27.06
C ALA A 216 0.27 -20.85 -27.18
N GLN A 217 1.29 -21.69 -26.98
CA GLN A 217 1.14 -23.11 -26.75
C GLN A 217 0.49 -23.32 -25.36
N LEU A 218 -0.72 -23.88 -25.33
CA LEU A 218 -1.44 -24.08 -24.07
C LEU A 218 -0.86 -25.28 -23.30
N LEU A 219 -0.30 -25.01 -22.12
CA LEU A 219 0.17 -26.04 -21.20
C LEU A 219 -1.01 -26.69 -20.45
N PRO A 220 -0.93 -27.98 -20.12
CA PRO A 220 -1.93 -28.66 -19.30
C PRO A 220 -2.02 -28.10 -17.86
N LEU A 221 -3.10 -28.44 -17.16
CA LEU A 221 -3.43 -27.90 -15.84
C LEU A 221 -2.35 -28.13 -14.78
N ASP A 222 -1.67 -29.28 -14.83
CA ASP A 222 -0.64 -29.69 -13.88
C ASP A 222 0.63 -28.83 -13.93
N TRP A 223 0.90 -28.13 -15.03
CA TRP A 223 2.04 -27.21 -15.17
C TRP A 223 1.86 -25.86 -14.50
N ASN A 224 0.65 -25.53 -14.04
CA ASN A 224 0.38 -24.31 -13.30
C ASN A 224 -0.87 -24.54 -12.42
N TYR A 225 -0.74 -25.44 -11.45
CA TYR A 225 -1.87 -25.93 -10.67
C TYR A 225 -2.31 -24.89 -9.61
N PRO A 226 -3.59 -24.48 -9.54
CA PRO A 226 -4.02 -23.36 -8.71
C PRO A 226 -4.36 -23.75 -7.26
N GLY A 227 -3.42 -23.58 -6.31
CA GLY A 227 -3.65 -23.90 -4.90
C GLY A 227 -4.62 -22.99 -4.13
N HIS A 228 -4.94 -21.82 -4.69
CA HIS A 228 -5.88 -20.83 -4.13
C HIS A 228 -7.36 -21.19 -4.33
N ARG A 229 -7.66 -22.19 -5.20
CA ARG A 229 -9.04 -22.61 -5.46
C ARG A 229 -9.54 -23.49 -4.32
N ARG A 230 -10.87 -23.44 -4.11
CA ARG A 230 -11.55 -24.33 -3.16
C ARG A 230 -11.44 -25.79 -3.63
N LYS A 231 -11.33 -26.70 -2.65
CA LYS A 231 -11.14 -28.15 -2.88
C LYS A 231 -12.20 -28.75 -3.81
N ASP A 232 -13.46 -28.36 -3.67
CA ASP A 232 -14.59 -28.85 -4.46
C ASP A 232 -14.53 -28.45 -5.95
N ARG A 233 -13.64 -27.52 -6.31
CA ARG A 233 -13.44 -27.03 -7.67
C ARG A 233 -12.15 -27.55 -8.32
N LEU A 234 -11.33 -28.27 -7.56
CA LEU A 234 -10.03 -28.76 -7.99
C LEU A 234 -10.13 -30.20 -8.51
N ARG A 235 -9.35 -30.51 -9.55
CA ARG A 235 -9.22 -31.88 -10.09
C ARG A 235 -8.12 -32.60 -9.34
N ASP A 236 -8.36 -33.80 -8.83
CA ASP A 236 -7.33 -34.58 -8.14
C ASP A 236 -6.35 -35.23 -9.15
N ILE A 237 -5.35 -34.45 -9.57
CA ILE A 237 -4.29 -34.85 -10.52
C ILE A 237 -2.93 -34.49 -9.92
N PRO A 238 -1.83 -35.16 -10.31
CA PRO A 238 -0.51 -34.80 -9.82
C PRO A 238 -0.10 -33.45 -10.39
N ALA A 239 0.34 -32.51 -9.54
CA ALA A 239 0.87 -31.24 -10.00
C ALA A 239 2.33 -31.38 -10.45
N LYS A 240 2.71 -30.70 -11.52
CA LYS A 240 4.11 -30.47 -11.92
C LYS A 240 4.63 -29.17 -11.31
N PHE A 241 3.78 -28.15 -11.30
CA PHE A 241 3.96 -26.92 -10.53
C PHE A 241 2.70 -26.59 -9.76
N PHE A 242 2.86 -26.20 -8.50
CA PHE A 242 1.77 -25.91 -7.59
C PHE A 242 1.88 -24.48 -7.06
N TYR A 243 0.82 -23.70 -7.23
CA TYR A 243 0.74 -22.36 -6.65
C TYR A 243 0.49 -22.47 -5.15
N CYS A 244 1.53 -22.27 -4.35
CA CYS A 244 1.58 -22.59 -2.94
C CYS A 244 1.36 -21.39 -2.01
N ALA A 245 1.43 -20.15 -2.50
CA ALA A 245 1.35 -18.91 -1.69
C ALA A 245 0.22 -18.94 -0.64
N THR A 246 -1.00 -19.31 -1.05
CA THR A 246 -2.19 -19.34 -0.18
C THR A 246 -2.27 -20.59 0.72
N ARG A 247 -1.24 -21.43 0.73
CA ARG A 247 -1.19 -22.74 1.42
C ARG A 247 0.06 -22.90 2.28
N LEU A 248 0.83 -21.83 2.46
CA LEU A 248 1.96 -21.80 3.36
C LEU A 248 1.49 -21.41 4.76
N ASP A 249 1.94 -22.12 5.78
CA ASP A 249 1.83 -21.68 7.15
C ASP A 249 2.90 -20.61 7.48
N ARG A 250 2.90 -20.13 8.73
CA ARG A 250 3.85 -19.10 9.19
C ARG A 250 5.32 -19.53 9.16
N ASP A 251 5.56 -20.83 9.15
CA ASP A 251 6.90 -21.40 9.09
C ASP A 251 7.30 -21.73 7.64
N GLY A 252 6.46 -21.36 6.66
CA GLY A 252 6.66 -21.68 5.25
C GLY A 252 6.42 -23.14 4.92
N ASN A 253 5.73 -23.93 5.76
CA ASN A 253 5.38 -25.29 5.41
C ASN A 253 4.10 -25.33 4.57
N LEU A 254 4.08 -26.23 3.60
CA LEU A 254 2.94 -26.44 2.71
C LEU A 254 1.85 -27.32 3.35
N SER A 255 0.63 -26.79 3.49
CA SER A 255 -0.52 -27.51 4.05
C SER A 255 -1.02 -28.65 3.15
N GLN A 256 -1.80 -29.58 3.70
CA GLN A 256 -2.56 -30.56 2.91
C GLN A 256 -3.67 -29.89 2.09
N THR A 257 -3.97 -30.44 0.92
CA THR A 257 -5.09 -29.99 0.07
C THR A 257 -6.33 -30.86 0.30
N GLY A 258 -6.14 -32.08 0.80
CA GLY A 258 -7.18 -33.09 0.99
C GLY A 258 -7.54 -33.85 -0.30
N LEU A 259 -6.77 -33.67 -1.37
CA LEU A 259 -6.89 -34.37 -2.64
C LEU A 259 -5.74 -35.39 -2.71
N GLY A 260 -6.06 -36.67 -2.83
CA GLY A 260 -5.10 -37.75 -2.57
C GLY A 260 -3.93 -37.78 -3.55
N THR A 261 -4.23 -37.67 -4.84
CA THR A 261 -3.22 -37.69 -5.91
C THR A 261 -2.36 -36.43 -5.88
N LEU A 262 -2.99 -35.27 -5.71
CA LEU A 262 -2.29 -34.00 -5.57
C LEU A 262 -1.40 -33.97 -4.30
N ASP A 263 -1.92 -34.42 -3.16
CA ASP A 263 -1.15 -34.46 -1.92
C ASP A 263 0.04 -35.40 -2.01
N ALA A 264 -0.08 -36.51 -2.75
CA ALA A 264 1.02 -37.41 -3.04
C ALA A 264 2.12 -36.72 -3.87
N SER A 265 1.75 -35.94 -4.91
CA SER A 265 2.74 -35.21 -5.71
C SER A 265 3.43 -34.08 -4.94
N LEU A 266 2.79 -33.51 -3.92
CA LEU A 266 3.36 -32.45 -3.07
C LEU A 266 4.25 -32.98 -1.93
N GLN A 267 4.22 -34.29 -1.66
CA GLN A 267 4.90 -34.88 -0.51
C GLN A 267 6.44 -34.74 -0.52
N PRO A 268 7.14 -34.85 -1.67
CA PRO A 268 8.58 -34.58 -1.73
C PRO A 268 8.92 -33.16 -1.26
N LEU A 269 8.22 -32.15 -1.78
CA LEU A 269 8.41 -30.75 -1.39
C LEU A 269 8.11 -30.53 0.10
N ARG A 270 7.01 -31.08 0.62
CA ARG A 270 6.67 -30.97 2.05
C ARG A 270 7.75 -31.55 2.96
N ARG A 271 8.38 -32.65 2.57
CA ARG A 271 9.49 -33.23 3.34
C ARG A 271 10.70 -32.28 3.38
N LEU A 272 11.05 -31.67 2.25
CA LEU A 272 12.13 -30.69 2.17
C LEU A 272 11.84 -29.42 2.98
N LEU A 273 10.61 -28.90 2.95
CA LEU A 273 10.25 -27.74 3.77
C LEU A 273 10.31 -28.09 5.26
N ARG A 274 9.88 -29.28 5.67
CA ARG A 274 9.91 -29.66 7.10
C ARG A 274 11.31 -29.85 7.68
N THR A 275 12.32 -30.16 6.86
CA THR A 275 13.70 -30.28 7.35
C THR A 275 14.31 -28.92 7.67
N GLY A 276 13.62 -27.82 7.33
CA GLY A 276 14.06 -26.46 7.60
C GLY A 276 15.14 -25.97 6.64
N ALA A 277 15.37 -26.65 5.51
CA ALA A 277 16.34 -26.24 4.50
C ALA A 277 16.04 -24.83 3.93
N HIS A 278 14.79 -24.38 3.98
CA HIS A 278 14.33 -23.06 3.57
C HIS A 278 14.36 -22.01 4.69
N ARG A 279 14.53 -22.43 5.96
CA ARG A 279 14.52 -21.52 7.12
C ARG A 279 15.85 -20.80 7.22
N HIS A 280 15.98 -19.69 6.50
CA HIS A 280 16.98 -18.70 6.86
C HIS A 280 16.64 -18.15 8.25
N ARG A 281 17.40 -18.57 9.25
CA ARG A 281 17.54 -17.78 10.47
C ARG A 281 18.23 -16.49 10.03
N GLY A 282 17.46 -15.42 9.84
CA GLY A 282 18.03 -14.09 9.72
C GLY A 282 19.01 -13.84 10.88
N PRO A 283 19.96 -12.90 10.73
CA PRO A 283 20.85 -12.55 11.84
C PRO A 283 19.98 -12.27 13.06
N ALA A 284 20.19 -13.04 14.13
CA ALA A 284 19.48 -12.85 15.38
C ALA A 284 19.60 -11.36 15.74
N GLY A 285 18.48 -10.64 15.72
CA GLY A 285 18.47 -9.26 16.15
C GLY A 285 19.05 -9.20 17.56
N PRO A 286 19.84 -8.16 17.91
CA PRO A 286 20.57 -8.10 19.18
C PRO A 286 19.69 -8.12 20.47
N ASP A 287 18.37 -8.21 20.38
CA ASP A 287 17.44 -8.04 21.51
C ASP A 287 16.64 -9.28 21.92
N THR A 288 17.06 -10.51 21.60
CA THR A 288 16.36 -11.74 22.07
C THR A 288 17.18 -12.68 22.95
N ALA A 289 18.31 -12.21 23.48
CA ALA A 289 19.02 -12.89 24.56
C ALA A 289 18.42 -12.50 25.93
N GLY A 290 17.26 -13.04 26.28
CA GLY A 290 16.69 -12.73 27.59
C GLY A 290 15.29 -13.25 27.87
N SER A 291 15.02 -14.55 27.69
CA SER A 291 13.94 -15.24 28.43
C SER A 291 13.96 -16.75 28.19
N ASP A 292 15.06 -17.41 28.56
CA ASP A 292 15.07 -18.87 28.70
C ASP A 292 15.61 -19.24 30.08
N LYS A 293 14.80 -18.96 31.12
CA LYS A 293 14.86 -19.63 32.43
C LYS A 293 13.50 -19.54 33.12
N THR A 294 12.68 -20.57 32.96
CA THR A 294 11.96 -21.25 34.06
C THR A 294 11.27 -22.47 33.48
N GLY A 295 11.87 -23.63 33.74
CA GLY A 295 11.17 -24.91 33.66
C GLY A 295 10.49 -25.25 34.99
N ALA A 296 9.57 -26.21 34.86
CA ALA A 296 8.97 -27.08 35.88
C ALA A 296 7.76 -26.59 36.68
N ASP A 297 6.82 -27.55 36.76
CA ASP A 297 5.70 -27.72 37.69
C ASP A 297 4.42 -26.90 37.51
N GLN A 298 3.49 -27.45 36.73
CA GLN A 298 2.19 -27.87 37.29
C GLN A 298 1.46 -28.87 36.39
N ALA A 299 1.34 -30.09 36.91
CA ALA A 299 0.45 -31.12 36.40
C ALA A 299 -1.01 -30.81 36.80
N GLY A 300 -1.93 -31.11 35.88
CA GLY A 300 -3.30 -31.54 36.20
C GLY A 300 -4.32 -30.47 36.59
N VAL A 301 -4.97 -29.84 35.60
CA VAL A 301 -6.40 -29.47 35.67
C VAL A 301 -7.02 -29.54 34.28
N ASP A 302 -7.96 -30.46 34.09
CA ASP A 302 -8.90 -30.46 32.99
C ASP A 302 -9.72 -29.16 32.97
N LYS A 303 -9.48 -28.29 31.98
CA LYS A 303 -10.37 -27.18 31.65
C LYS A 303 -10.98 -27.39 30.26
N LYS A 304 -12.17 -28.00 30.27
CA LYS A 304 -13.15 -27.91 29.18
C LYS A 304 -13.50 -26.45 28.90
N GLY A 305 -13.48 -26.07 27.62
CA GLY A 305 -14.43 -25.12 27.03
C GLY A 305 -14.28 -23.64 27.38
N SER A 306 -13.24 -22.98 26.88
CA SER A 306 -13.34 -21.55 26.51
C SER A 306 -12.41 -21.30 25.33
N GLY A 307 -12.97 -20.99 24.17
CA GLY A 307 -12.24 -20.79 22.91
C GLY A 307 -11.14 -19.75 23.08
N LYS A 308 -9.88 -20.21 23.04
CA LYS A 308 -8.72 -19.36 22.81
C LYS A 308 -8.79 -18.89 21.36
N LEU A 309 -9.35 -17.70 21.13
CA LEU A 309 -9.15 -16.98 19.88
C LEU A 309 -7.65 -16.84 19.62
N ALA A 310 -7.25 -17.21 18.40
CA ALA A 310 -5.87 -17.35 17.99
C ALA A 310 -5.09 -16.02 18.04
N LEU A 311 -3.80 -16.12 18.39
CA LEU A 311 -2.80 -15.02 18.42
C LEU A 311 -2.80 -14.01 17.24
N PRO A 312 -3.16 -14.33 15.96
CA PRO A 312 -3.26 -13.31 14.90
C PRO A 312 -4.19 -12.12 15.22
N ALA A 313 -5.33 -12.37 15.89
CA ALA A 313 -6.26 -11.31 16.26
C ALA A 313 -5.65 -10.28 17.23
N ALA A 314 -4.74 -10.72 18.11
CA ALA A 314 -4.10 -9.85 19.10
C ALA A 314 -3.05 -8.90 18.48
N ARG A 315 -2.34 -9.32 17.40
CA ARG A 315 -1.40 -8.44 16.69
C ARG A 315 -2.13 -7.42 15.79
N SER A 316 -3.15 -7.84 15.04
CA SER A 316 -3.99 -6.93 14.25
C SER A 316 -4.67 -5.88 15.13
N ALA A 317 -5.17 -6.28 16.31
CA ALA A 317 -5.74 -5.36 17.26
C ALA A 317 -4.74 -4.29 17.74
N LYS A 318 -3.43 -4.62 17.88
CA LYS A 318 -2.42 -3.66 18.35
C LYS A 318 -2.15 -2.56 17.31
N THR A 319 -2.00 -2.92 16.05
CA THR A 319 -1.75 -1.97 14.94
C THR A 319 -2.99 -1.13 14.65
N THR A 320 -4.17 -1.76 14.59
CA THR A 320 -5.45 -1.07 14.45
C THR A 320 -5.71 -0.09 15.60
N ASN A 321 -5.42 -0.46 16.85
CA ASN A 321 -5.57 0.45 17.99
C ASN A 321 -4.60 1.65 17.93
N ALA A 322 -3.37 1.45 17.46
CA ALA A 322 -2.43 2.55 17.26
C ALA A 322 -2.93 3.53 16.19
N ALA A 323 -3.55 3.01 15.12
CA ALA A 323 -4.19 3.84 14.10
C ALA A 323 -5.40 4.61 14.66
N VAL A 324 -6.32 3.93 15.36
CA VAL A 324 -7.51 4.58 15.93
C VAL A 324 -7.15 5.73 16.87
N ARG A 325 -6.04 5.64 17.59
CA ARG A 325 -5.57 6.71 18.50
C ARG A 325 -5.49 8.08 17.81
N TYR A 326 -4.91 8.16 16.62
CA TYR A 326 -4.76 9.46 15.93
C TYR A 326 -6.09 10.06 15.49
N LEU A 327 -7.09 9.19 15.29
CA LEU A 327 -8.41 9.58 14.81
C LEU A 327 -9.30 10.13 15.94
N VAL A 328 -8.97 9.79 17.20
CA VAL A 328 -9.76 10.19 18.38
C VAL A 328 -9.19 11.41 19.11
N GLU A 329 -7.91 11.75 18.91
CA GLU A 329 -7.23 12.83 19.63
C GLU A 329 -7.95 14.20 19.47
N GLU A 330 -8.45 14.52 18.28
CA GLU A 330 -9.19 15.77 18.05
C GLU A 330 -10.58 15.81 18.72
N PHE A 331 -11.09 14.65 19.15
CA PHE A 331 -12.37 14.51 19.83
C PHE A 331 -12.24 14.50 21.36
N GLY A 332 -11.06 14.86 21.90
CA GLY A 332 -10.83 14.93 23.36
C GLY A 332 -11.85 15.78 24.14
N SER A 333 -12.40 16.83 23.53
CA SER A 333 -13.42 17.69 24.17
C SER A 333 -14.86 17.33 23.78
N LYS A 334 -15.08 16.23 23.05
CA LYS A 334 -16.36 15.87 22.44
C LYS A 334 -16.96 14.60 23.04
N ASN A 335 -18.20 14.28 22.64
CA ASN A 335 -18.92 13.08 23.05
C ASN A 335 -18.55 11.91 22.15
N ILE A 336 -18.12 10.80 22.75
CA ILE A 336 -17.68 9.61 22.02
C ILE A 336 -18.53 8.39 22.38
N LEU A 337 -18.91 7.62 21.37
CA LEU A 337 -19.59 6.35 21.48
C LEU A 337 -18.73 5.24 20.86
N GLU A 338 -18.37 4.22 21.64
CA GLU A 338 -17.67 3.03 21.16
C GLU A 338 -18.60 1.82 21.23
N ILE A 339 -18.70 1.05 20.15
CA ILE A 339 -19.56 -0.13 20.02
C ILE A 339 -18.69 -1.35 19.71
N GLY A 340 -18.73 -2.34 20.61
CA GLY A 340 -17.88 -3.53 20.59
C GLY A 340 -16.47 -3.25 21.08
N LEU A 341 -16.27 -3.40 22.39
CA LEU A 341 -15.17 -2.82 23.18
C LEU A 341 -13.84 -3.56 23.06
N THR A 342 -13.55 -4.12 21.89
CA THR A 342 -12.29 -4.81 21.60
C THR A 342 -11.07 -3.87 21.62
N GLY A 343 -11.30 -2.54 21.61
CA GLY A 343 -10.32 -1.47 21.44
C GLY A 343 -10.20 -0.47 22.60
N ALA A 344 -10.64 -0.82 23.82
CA ALA A 344 -10.55 -0.02 25.06
C ALA A 344 -9.16 0.63 25.37
N VAL A 345 -8.13 0.36 24.56
CA VAL A 345 -6.79 0.94 24.63
C VAL A 345 -6.70 2.33 23.98
N ALA A 346 -7.51 2.67 22.96
CA ALA A 346 -7.48 4.02 22.36
C ALA A 346 -7.94 5.10 23.35
N ALA A 347 -8.88 4.77 24.23
CA ALA A 347 -9.42 5.66 25.26
C ALA A 347 -8.53 5.81 26.51
N ARG A 348 -7.55 4.92 26.74
CA ARG A 348 -6.77 4.93 27.99
C ARG A 348 -5.85 6.13 28.17
N ARG A 349 -5.54 6.86 27.09
CA ARG A 349 -4.61 8.01 27.12
C ARG A 349 -5.22 9.31 26.63
N VAL A 350 -6.35 9.28 25.94
CA VAL A 350 -7.06 10.49 25.51
C VAL A 350 -8.16 10.76 26.51
N ARG A 351 -8.15 11.94 27.12
CA ARG A 351 -9.23 12.39 28.00
C ARG A 351 -10.37 12.87 27.11
N PHE A 352 -11.55 12.27 27.27
CA PHE A 352 -12.77 12.67 26.58
C PHE A 352 -13.68 13.48 27.50
N ALA A 353 -14.42 14.45 26.96
CA ALA A 353 -15.43 15.18 27.71
C ALA A 353 -16.56 14.24 28.17
N THR A 354 -17.06 13.39 27.27
CA THR A 354 -17.91 12.26 27.61
C THR A 354 -17.55 11.04 26.77
N TYR A 355 -17.56 9.87 27.41
CA TYR A 355 -17.33 8.59 26.74
C TYR A 355 -18.42 7.60 27.15
N ARG A 356 -18.99 6.90 26.17
CA ARG A 356 -19.93 5.79 26.39
C ARG A 356 -19.47 4.57 25.61
N GLY A 357 -19.21 3.48 26.31
CA GLY A 357 -18.95 2.17 25.70
C GLY A 357 -20.19 1.29 25.68
N LEU A 358 -20.44 0.61 24.58
CA LEU A 358 -21.52 -0.36 24.40
C LEU A 358 -20.95 -1.71 24.00
N GLU A 359 -21.28 -2.74 24.77
CA GLU A 359 -20.87 -4.13 24.51
C GLU A 359 -22.09 -5.04 24.56
N GLU A 360 -22.11 -6.10 23.76
CA GLU A 360 -23.26 -7.00 23.63
C GLU A 360 -23.15 -8.13 24.66
N ASP A 361 -21.93 -8.63 24.90
CA ASP A 361 -21.67 -9.56 25.98
C ASP A 361 -21.59 -8.80 27.33
N ALA A 362 -22.59 -9.04 28.19
CA ALA A 362 -22.67 -8.45 29.52
C ALA A 362 -21.42 -8.72 30.39
N ARG A 363 -20.73 -9.86 30.22
CA ARG A 363 -19.48 -10.16 30.94
C ARG A 363 -18.34 -9.31 30.41
N ALA A 364 -18.22 -9.18 29.09
CA ALA A 364 -17.22 -8.30 28.47
C ALA A 364 -17.47 -6.83 28.83
N ALA A 365 -18.73 -6.40 28.87
CA ALA A 365 -19.15 -5.06 29.31
C ALA A 365 -18.67 -4.77 30.74
N LYS A 366 -18.93 -5.69 31.68
CA LYS A 366 -18.50 -5.56 33.08
C LYS A 366 -16.98 -5.52 33.23
N SER A 367 -16.27 -6.35 32.47
CA SER A 367 -14.80 -6.36 32.44
C SER A 367 -14.24 -5.02 31.93
N ALA A 368 -14.76 -4.53 30.81
CA ALA A 368 -14.36 -3.26 30.21
C ALA A 368 -14.67 -2.06 31.13
N GLN A 369 -15.82 -2.06 31.82
CA GLN A 369 -16.19 -1.03 32.78
C GLN A 369 -15.13 -0.87 33.88
N GLY A 370 -14.66 -2.00 34.45
CA GLY A 370 -13.60 -2.00 35.45
C GLY A 370 -12.26 -1.52 34.90
N ALA A 371 -11.92 -1.94 33.67
CA ALA A 371 -10.65 -1.62 33.03
C ALA A 371 -10.54 -0.16 32.55
N LEU A 372 -11.66 0.48 32.19
CA LEU A 372 -11.75 1.83 31.65
C LEU A 372 -12.14 2.87 32.69
N LYS A 373 -12.73 2.46 33.82
CA LYS A 373 -13.28 3.36 34.85
C LYS A 373 -14.26 4.39 34.27
N THR A 374 -15.10 3.97 33.31
CA THR A 374 -16.05 4.82 32.58
C THR A 374 -17.39 4.12 32.37
N ALA A 375 -18.38 4.83 31.83
CA ALA A 375 -19.70 4.28 31.54
C ALA A 375 -19.64 3.27 30.37
N VAL A 376 -19.65 1.99 30.71
CA VAL A 376 -19.84 0.87 29.78
C VAL A 376 -21.16 0.20 30.08
N THR A 377 -21.99 -0.02 29.07
CA THR A 377 -23.31 -0.65 29.23
C THR A 377 -23.45 -1.84 28.28
N ALA A 378 -24.03 -2.92 28.79
CA ALA A 378 -24.47 -4.01 27.93
C ALA A 378 -25.64 -3.54 27.05
N PHE A 379 -25.70 -3.96 25.78
CA PHE A 379 -26.85 -3.74 24.92
C PHE A 379 -27.23 -5.04 24.20
N ASN A 380 -28.49 -5.18 23.81
CA ASN A 380 -28.98 -6.39 23.14
C ASN A 380 -29.56 -6.04 21.77
N GLY A 381 -28.82 -6.41 20.71
CA GLY A 381 -29.26 -6.27 19.33
C GLY A 381 -29.36 -4.83 18.79
N LEU A 382 -29.76 -4.75 17.51
CA LEU A 382 -29.81 -3.51 16.75
C LEU A 382 -30.87 -2.51 17.27
N GLU A 383 -31.99 -3.00 17.80
CA GLU A 383 -33.06 -2.15 18.30
C GLU A 383 -32.60 -1.30 19.50
N ALA A 384 -31.75 -1.85 20.37
CA ALA A 384 -31.20 -1.10 21.48
C ALA A 384 -30.36 0.10 21.00
N LEU A 385 -29.67 -0.03 19.85
CA LEU A 385 -28.84 1.04 19.29
C LEU A 385 -29.65 2.21 18.74
N THR A 386 -30.90 2.01 18.31
CA THR A 386 -31.75 3.11 17.82
C THR A 386 -32.17 4.08 18.93
N ARG A 387 -32.10 3.63 20.20
CA ARG A 387 -32.39 4.43 21.39
C ARG A 387 -31.15 5.13 21.95
N VAL A 388 -29.97 4.89 21.36
CA VAL A 388 -28.71 5.51 21.79
C VAL A 388 -28.64 6.94 21.25
N ARG A 389 -28.25 7.87 22.11
CA ARG A 389 -28.02 9.27 21.71
C ARG A 389 -26.86 9.35 20.71
N ARG A 390 -27.02 10.17 19.67
CA ARG A 390 -25.94 10.48 18.72
C ARG A 390 -24.71 11.05 19.43
N ALA A 391 -23.53 10.65 18.98
CA ALA A 391 -22.23 11.09 19.49
C ALA A 391 -21.45 11.83 18.40
N ASP A 392 -20.51 12.69 18.79
CA ASP A 392 -19.69 13.43 17.82
C ASP A 392 -18.78 12.47 17.05
N LEU A 393 -18.24 11.46 17.75
CA LEU A 393 -17.50 10.34 17.17
C LEU A 393 -18.15 9.00 17.55
N VAL A 394 -18.35 8.14 16.54
CA VAL A 394 -18.72 6.73 16.73
C VAL A 394 -17.57 5.83 16.30
N LEU A 395 -17.17 4.91 17.16
CA LEU A 395 -16.14 3.89 16.91
C LEU A 395 -16.80 2.50 16.90
N ALA A 396 -16.59 1.72 15.85
CA ALA A 396 -16.97 0.30 15.83
C ALA A 396 -15.91 -0.53 15.09
N VAL A 397 -14.85 -0.87 15.81
CA VAL A 397 -13.69 -1.62 15.34
C VAL A 397 -13.87 -3.07 15.80
N ASN A 398 -13.86 -4.04 14.87
CA ASN A 398 -14.10 -5.48 15.10
C ASN A 398 -15.56 -5.90 15.38
N ARG A 399 -16.56 -5.11 14.98
CA ARG A 399 -17.99 -5.52 15.11
C ARG A 399 -18.61 -6.05 13.84
N LEU A 400 -18.37 -5.36 12.74
CA LEU A 400 -19.08 -5.60 11.49
C LEU A 400 -18.75 -6.96 10.87
N VAL A 401 -17.56 -7.49 11.15
CA VAL A 401 -16.97 -8.67 10.50
C VAL A 401 -17.60 -10.00 10.91
N HIS A 402 -18.41 -10.04 11.97
CA HIS A 402 -18.94 -11.28 12.55
C HIS A 402 -20.42 -11.54 12.23
N HIS A 403 -21.10 -10.65 11.50
CA HIS A 403 -22.52 -10.85 11.21
C HIS A 403 -22.71 -11.83 10.04
N PRO A 404 -23.46 -12.93 10.23
CA PRO A 404 -23.66 -13.92 9.18
C PRO A 404 -24.61 -13.45 8.06
N ASP A 405 -25.47 -12.48 8.37
CA ASP A 405 -26.53 -11.99 7.49
C ASP A 405 -26.21 -10.59 6.94
N THR A 406 -26.24 -10.44 5.62
CA THR A 406 -25.95 -9.18 4.92
C THR A 406 -26.92 -8.07 5.26
N ARG A 407 -28.22 -8.36 5.47
CA ARG A 407 -29.23 -7.36 5.85
C ARG A 407 -28.96 -6.84 7.24
N VAL A 408 -28.62 -7.71 8.19
CA VAL A 408 -28.24 -7.33 9.56
C VAL A 408 -26.97 -6.47 9.54
N TYR A 409 -25.95 -6.89 8.77
CA TYR A 409 -24.72 -6.12 8.56
C TYR A 409 -25.01 -4.70 8.02
N LEU A 410 -25.80 -4.58 6.96
CA LEU A 410 -26.13 -3.28 6.35
C LEU A 410 -26.98 -2.41 7.29
N ALA A 411 -27.93 -3.01 8.02
CA ALA A 411 -28.76 -2.31 8.98
C ALA A 411 -27.93 -1.78 10.17
N LEU A 412 -26.98 -2.58 10.67
CA LEU A 412 -26.03 -2.14 11.68
C LEU A 412 -25.17 -0.98 11.18
N LEU A 413 -24.56 -1.12 9.99
CA LEU A 413 -23.73 -0.07 9.40
C LEU A 413 -24.50 1.25 9.24
N LYS A 414 -25.76 1.18 8.79
CA LYS A 414 -26.66 2.35 8.69
C LYS A 414 -26.93 2.97 10.06
N THR A 415 -27.21 2.16 11.08
CA THR A 415 -27.44 2.66 12.44
C THR A 415 -26.20 3.34 13.01
N LEU A 416 -25.01 2.74 12.84
CA LEU A 416 -23.74 3.36 13.24
C LEU A 416 -23.52 4.72 12.56
N ALA A 417 -23.81 4.80 11.26
CA ALA A 417 -23.73 6.05 10.50
C ALA A 417 -24.69 7.12 11.02
N LEU A 418 -25.92 6.73 11.39
CA LEU A 418 -26.92 7.63 11.93
C LEU A 418 -26.56 8.13 13.34
N LEU A 419 -25.87 7.31 14.14
CA LEU A 419 -25.40 7.67 15.47
C LEU A 419 -24.25 8.68 15.45
N ALA A 420 -23.42 8.70 14.40
CA ALA A 420 -22.33 9.67 14.26
C ALA A 420 -22.84 11.07 13.94
N LYS A 421 -22.41 12.12 14.64
CA LYS A 421 -22.69 13.51 14.26
C LYS A 421 -21.61 14.06 13.34
N ASP A 422 -20.34 13.83 13.67
CA ASP A 422 -19.24 14.34 12.88
C ASP A 422 -18.51 13.21 12.15
N ARG A 423 -18.25 12.09 12.85
CA ARG A 423 -17.41 11.02 12.31
C ARG A 423 -17.83 9.62 12.75
N LEU A 424 -17.73 8.70 11.81
CA LEU A 424 -17.76 7.26 12.03
C LEU A 424 -16.38 6.68 11.72
N VAL A 425 -15.84 5.85 12.62
CA VAL A 425 -14.64 5.03 12.38
C VAL A 425 -15.04 3.57 12.55
N VAL A 426 -14.83 2.79 11.51
CA VAL A 426 -15.22 1.38 11.47
C VAL A 426 -14.11 0.52 10.90
N ALA A 427 -14.00 -0.71 11.39
CA ALA A 427 -13.17 -1.73 10.75
C ALA A 427 -14.03 -2.74 9.98
N GLY A 428 -13.50 -3.22 8.86
CA GLY A 428 -14.15 -4.18 7.99
C GLY A 428 -13.23 -4.62 6.87
N TYR A 429 -13.79 -5.07 5.75
CA TYR A 429 -13.03 -5.60 4.63
C TYR A 429 -13.25 -4.79 3.37
N GLU A 430 -12.19 -4.52 2.63
CA GLU A 430 -12.28 -3.95 1.28
C GLU A 430 -12.33 -5.05 0.20
N TYR A 431 -11.78 -6.23 0.51
CA TYR A 431 -11.76 -7.42 -0.34
C TYR A 431 -12.18 -8.65 0.47
N GLY A 432 -12.66 -9.70 -0.20
CA GLY A 432 -13.03 -10.94 0.48
C GLY A 432 -11.81 -11.58 1.15
N PRO A 433 -11.88 -11.95 2.45
CA PRO A 433 -10.77 -12.58 3.13
C PRO A 433 -10.51 -13.98 2.55
N GLU A 434 -9.26 -14.32 2.32
CA GLU A 434 -8.84 -15.54 1.64
C GLU A 434 -9.03 -16.79 2.52
N ASN A 435 -9.01 -16.66 3.85
CA ASN A 435 -8.90 -17.79 4.78
C ASN A 435 -9.77 -17.66 6.05
N ALA A 436 -11.07 -17.40 5.90
CA ALA A 436 -11.95 -17.29 7.07
C ALA A 436 -13.27 -18.04 6.92
N ASP A 437 -13.30 -19.28 7.43
CA ASP A 437 -14.51 -20.10 7.52
C ASP A 437 -15.63 -19.40 8.35
N ASP A 438 -15.24 -18.58 9.32
CA ASP A 438 -16.13 -17.89 10.27
C ASP A 438 -16.39 -16.40 9.94
N ILE A 439 -15.77 -15.83 8.90
CA ILE A 439 -15.96 -14.42 8.53
C ILE A 439 -16.81 -14.35 7.27
N LYS A 440 -17.90 -13.57 7.31
CA LYS A 440 -18.74 -13.32 6.14
C LYS A 440 -18.38 -11.98 5.51
N TYR A 441 -17.85 -12.05 4.29
CA TYR A 441 -17.63 -10.86 3.47
C TYR A 441 -18.92 -10.45 2.78
N HIS A 442 -19.37 -9.23 3.08
CA HIS A 442 -20.61 -8.67 2.53
C HIS A 442 -20.38 -7.70 1.37
N GLY A 443 -19.11 -7.47 0.97
CA GLY A 443 -18.69 -6.47 -0.01
C GLY A 443 -17.79 -5.39 0.61
N PRO A 444 -17.21 -4.49 -0.20
CA PRO A 444 -16.25 -3.50 0.28
C PRO A 444 -16.91 -2.53 1.26
N ILE A 445 -16.38 -2.43 2.48
CA ILE A 445 -16.94 -1.55 3.51
C ILE A 445 -16.96 -0.08 3.07
N SER A 446 -15.96 0.36 2.31
CA SER A 446 -15.90 1.74 1.80
C SER A 446 -17.06 2.05 0.85
N GLN A 447 -17.45 1.10 -0.01
CA GLN A 447 -18.56 1.25 -0.95
C GLN A 447 -19.90 1.28 -0.22
N HIS A 448 -20.11 0.43 0.78
CA HIS A 448 -21.32 0.46 1.58
C HIS A 448 -21.51 1.79 2.31
N LEU A 449 -20.45 2.33 2.92
CA LEU A 449 -20.50 3.63 3.59
C LEU A 449 -20.84 4.76 2.60
N LYS A 450 -20.21 4.77 1.42
CA LYS A 450 -20.53 5.75 0.36
C LYS A 450 -21.98 5.63 -0.11
N GLY A 451 -22.47 4.41 -0.28
CA GLY A 451 -23.85 4.12 -0.71
C GLY A 451 -24.92 4.61 0.26
N LEU A 452 -24.57 4.89 1.53
CA LEU A 452 -25.50 5.52 2.48
C LEU A 452 -25.81 6.98 2.15
N GLY A 453 -24.93 7.67 1.41
CA GLY A 453 -25.11 9.09 1.05
C GLY A 453 -25.06 10.06 2.24
N LEU A 454 -24.58 9.61 3.41
CA LEU A 454 -24.53 10.39 4.65
C LEU A 454 -23.19 11.09 4.89
N PHE A 455 -22.15 10.73 4.14
CA PHE A 455 -20.78 11.10 4.43
C PHE A 455 -20.20 11.99 3.34
N ARG A 456 -19.45 13.01 3.75
CA ARG A 456 -18.71 13.94 2.90
C ARG A 456 -17.48 13.27 2.27
N ASP A 457 -16.81 12.44 3.04
CA ASP A 457 -15.67 11.64 2.61
C ASP A 457 -15.66 10.30 3.35
N VAL A 458 -15.14 9.29 2.67
CA VAL A 458 -14.93 7.93 3.17
C VAL A 458 -13.52 7.52 2.75
N THR A 459 -12.63 7.35 3.72
CA THR A 459 -11.20 7.12 3.48
C THR A 459 -10.72 5.91 4.27
N ILE A 460 -10.02 5.01 3.60
CA ILE A 460 -9.28 3.92 4.27
C ILE A 460 -8.00 4.54 4.84
N VAL A 461 -7.82 4.46 6.16
CA VAL A 461 -6.72 5.11 6.88
C VAL A 461 -5.72 4.12 7.47
N HIS A 462 -6.05 2.84 7.46
CA HIS A 462 -5.17 1.76 7.89
C HIS A 462 -5.60 0.45 7.24
N GLN A 463 -4.64 -0.42 6.97
CA GLN A 463 -4.88 -1.80 6.54
C GLN A 463 -3.95 -2.72 7.32
N SER A 464 -4.51 -3.81 7.85
CA SER A 464 -3.81 -4.83 8.63
C SER A 464 -4.22 -6.19 8.10
N GLY A 465 -3.40 -6.73 7.18
CA GLY A 465 -3.79 -7.89 6.37
C GLY A 465 -4.97 -7.56 5.47
N GLU A 466 -6.07 -8.28 5.63
CA GLU A 466 -7.30 -8.12 4.83
C GLU A 466 -8.29 -7.12 5.45
N GLU A 467 -8.13 -6.82 6.74
CA GLU A 467 -8.96 -5.86 7.45
C GLU A 467 -8.47 -4.43 7.20
N VAL A 468 -9.42 -3.52 6.99
CA VAL A 468 -9.20 -2.09 6.81
C VAL A 468 -9.92 -1.29 7.90
N VAL A 469 -9.31 -0.18 8.31
CA VAL A 469 -9.97 0.86 9.12
C VAL A 469 -10.39 1.99 8.20
N VAL A 470 -11.67 2.32 8.26
CA VAL A 470 -12.29 3.36 7.44
C VAL A 470 -12.78 4.49 8.32
N VAL A 471 -12.45 5.72 7.91
CA VAL A 471 -12.97 6.96 8.48
C VAL A 471 -14.01 7.52 7.53
N ALA A 472 -15.20 7.81 8.04
CA ALA A 472 -16.27 8.45 7.30
C ALA A 472 -16.74 9.71 8.04
N ASN A 473 -16.54 10.89 7.44
CA ASN A 473 -17.03 12.14 8.02
C ASN A 473 -18.43 12.45 7.53
N ARG A 474 -19.29 12.90 8.42
CA ARG A 474 -20.68 13.23 8.07
C ARG A 474 -20.75 14.52 7.25
N LEU A 475 -21.71 14.54 6.34
CA LEU A 475 -22.19 15.81 5.78
C LEU A 475 -22.90 16.61 6.89
N PRO A 476 -22.77 17.94 6.92
CA PRO A 476 -23.62 18.77 7.77
C PRO A 476 -25.10 18.46 7.51
N ASP A 477 -25.93 18.50 8.56
CA ASP A 477 -27.34 18.15 8.42
C ASP A 477 -28.01 19.08 7.40
N GLY A 478 -28.65 18.50 6.37
CA GLY A 478 -29.28 19.23 5.26
C GLY A 478 -28.39 19.47 4.03
N GLU A 479 -27.08 19.27 4.13
CA GLU A 479 -26.19 19.31 2.97
C GLU A 479 -26.25 18.02 2.14
N LYS A 480 -26.03 18.17 0.84
CA LYS A 480 -25.95 17.06 -0.12
C LYS A 480 -24.55 17.00 -0.71
N MET A 481 -24.15 15.80 -1.11
CA MET A 481 -22.93 15.62 -1.88
C MET A 481 -23.03 16.39 -3.20
N THR A 482 -22.05 17.25 -3.48
CA THR A 482 -21.92 17.93 -4.77
C THR A 482 -20.87 17.23 -5.63
N PRO A 483 -20.91 17.38 -6.97
CA PRO A 483 -19.88 16.78 -7.84
C PRO A 483 -18.44 17.20 -7.48
N SER A 484 -18.25 18.44 -7.01
CA SER A 484 -16.96 18.95 -6.56
C SER A 484 -16.47 18.26 -5.27
N LEU A 485 -17.35 18.11 -4.28
CA LEU A 485 -17.02 17.37 -3.04
C LEU A 485 -16.72 15.91 -3.34
N GLU A 486 -17.46 15.29 -4.26
CA GLU A 486 -17.25 13.91 -4.66
C GLU A 486 -15.90 13.72 -5.38
N ALA A 487 -15.54 14.64 -6.28
CA ALA A 487 -14.24 14.64 -6.93
C ALA A 487 -13.09 14.81 -5.92
N HIS A 488 -13.26 15.69 -4.93
CA HIS A 488 -12.29 15.87 -3.86
C HIS A 488 -12.17 14.61 -2.99
N ALA A 489 -13.28 13.99 -2.61
CA ALA A 489 -13.27 12.75 -1.85
C ALA A 489 -12.56 11.60 -2.61
N ARG A 490 -12.77 11.50 -3.93
CA ARG A 490 -12.04 10.54 -4.79
C ARG A 490 -10.54 10.82 -4.78
N MET A 491 -10.14 12.07 -5.03
CA MET A 491 -8.73 12.49 -5.01
C MET A 491 -8.05 12.09 -3.70
N LEU A 492 -8.72 12.33 -2.56
CA LEU A 492 -8.19 12.00 -1.24
C LEU A 492 -8.05 10.50 -1.03
N GLN A 493 -9.00 9.70 -1.52
CA GLN A 493 -8.90 8.25 -1.46
C GLN A 493 -7.75 7.71 -2.32
N ASP A 494 -7.56 8.27 -3.51
CA ASP A 494 -6.46 7.85 -4.38
C ASP A 494 -5.11 8.22 -3.75
N CYS A 495 -5.00 9.42 -3.17
CA CYS A 495 -3.82 9.81 -2.40
C CYS A 495 -3.57 8.88 -1.21
N ALA A 496 -4.62 8.44 -0.50
CA ALA A 496 -4.49 7.52 0.62
C ALA A 496 -3.97 6.14 0.20
N ARG A 497 -4.35 5.67 -0.99
CA ARG A 497 -3.85 4.43 -1.58
C ARG A 497 -2.39 4.53 -2.03
N LEU A 498 -1.98 5.70 -2.50
CA LEU A 498 -0.61 5.97 -2.93
C LEU A 498 0.34 6.30 -1.77
N SER A 499 -0.20 6.76 -0.64
CA SER A 499 0.57 7.11 0.54
C SER A 499 0.94 5.85 1.32
N ASP A 500 2.21 5.76 1.74
CA ASP A 500 2.65 4.74 2.71
C ASP A 500 2.07 5.03 4.12
N HIS A 501 1.46 6.21 4.31
CA HIS A 501 0.97 6.67 5.60
C HIS A 501 -0.40 7.39 5.52
N PRO A 502 -1.47 6.70 5.08
CA PRO A 502 -2.79 7.30 4.88
C PRO A 502 -3.39 7.90 6.16
N ILE A 503 -2.95 7.43 7.34
CA ILE A 503 -3.36 8.01 8.61
C ILE A 503 -2.85 9.44 8.83
N PHE A 504 -1.63 9.76 8.38
CA PHE A 504 -1.12 11.13 8.49
C PHE A 504 -1.80 12.04 7.48
N GLN A 505 -2.26 11.51 6.34
CA GLN A 505 -3.12 12.26 5.43
C GLN A 505 -4.41 12.68 6.11
N ARG A 506 -5.06 11.73 6.78
CA ARG A 506 -6.24 12.01 7.57
C ARG A 506 -5.99 13.08 8.63
N HIS A 507 -4.92 12.92 9.40
CA HIS A 507 -4.57 13.86 10.46
C HIS A 507 -4.28 15.28 9.92
N MET A 508 -3.55 15.40 8.81
CA MET A 508 -3.30 16.68 8.16
C MET A 508 -4.60 17.34 7.65
N MET A 509 -5.53 16.55 7.10
CA MET A 509 -6.85 17.04 6.71
C MET A 509 -7.65 17.59 7.89
N ASP A 510 -7.60 16.91 9.03
CA ASP A 510 -8.30 17.32 10.23
C ASP A 510 -7.76 18.65 10.77
N ILE A 511 -6.43 18.81 10.77
CA ILE A 511 -5.77 20.08 11.13
C ILE A 511 -6.23 21.22 10.21
N THR A 512 -6.17 21.06 8.88
CA THR A 512 -6.54 22.18 7.99
C THR A 512 -8.03 22.51 8.07
N ARG A 513 -8.91 21.52 8.19
CA ARG A 513 -10.35 21.77 8.27
C ARG A 513 -10.69 22.51 9.56
N ARG A 514 -10.04 22.14 10.67
CA ARG A 514 -10.18 22.85 11.95
C ARG A 514 -9.69 24.29 11.86
N GLN A 515 -8.52 24.53 11.27
CA GLN A 515 -7.89 25.85 11.27
C GLN A 515 -8.40 26.76 10.15
N PHE A 516 -8.50 26.23 8.93
CA PHE A 516 -8.78 26.99 7.71
C PHE A 516 -10.18 26.75 7.16
N GLY A 517 -10.81 25.62 7.45
CA GLY A 517 -12.16 25.26 6.96
C GLY A 517 -12.16 24.50 5.64
N PHE A 518 -10.98 24.24 5.06
CA PHE A 518 -10.83 23.45 3.85
C PHE A 518 -9.58 22.55 3.95
N PHE A 519 -9.40 21.64 3.01
CA PHE A 519 -8.14 20.92 2.79
C PHE A 519 -7.74 21.07 1.33
N THR A 520 -6.44 20.93 1.07
CA THR A 520 -5.85 21.07 -0.25
C THR A 520 -6.64 20.31 -1.33
N GLN A 521 -6.80 20.95 -2.49
CA GLN A 521 -7.29 20.31 -3.71
C GLN A 521 -6.14 19.85 -4.62
N SER A 522 -4.89 20.07 -4.18
CA SER A 522 -3.69 19.62 -4.86
C SER A 522 -3.36 18.19 -4.47
N TYR A 523 -3.34 17.32 -5.49
CA TYR A 523 -2.94 15.92 -5.36
C TYR A 523 -1.54 15.78 -4.75
N ILE A 524 -0.60 16.65 -5.18
CA ILE A 524 0.77 16.63 -4.70
C ILE A 524 0.84 17.00 -3.22
N LYS A 525 0.15 18.06 -2.80
CA LYS A 525 0.15 18.49 -1.41
C LYS A 525 -0.44 17.41 -0.48
N ALA A 526 -1.48 16.72 -0.94
CA ALA A 526 -2.06 15.58 -0.24
C ALA A 526 -1.09 14.38 -0.06
N LEU A 527 -0.02 14.28 -0.86
CA LEU A 527 1.04 13.27 -0.72
C LEU A 527 2.27 13.78 0.06
N GLU A 528 2.66 15.04 -0.13
CA GLU A 528 3.83 15.66 0.52
C GLU A 528 3.68 15.73 2.05
N MET A 529 2.53 16.25 2.50
CA MET A 529 2.32 16.54 3.91
C MET A 529 2.32 15.28 4.79
N PRO A 530 1.64 14.18 4.40
CA PRO A 530 1.66 12.93 5.18
C PRO A 530 3.03 12.27 5.22
N TRP A 531 3.76 12.32 4.10
CA TRP A 531 5.13 11.84 4.01
C TRP A 531 6.06 12.57 4.97
N LEU A 532 5.93 13.90 5.07
CA LEU A 532 6.69 14.70 6.01
C LEU A 532 6.33 14.33 7.44
N ALA A 533 5.02 14.37 7.78
CA ALA A 533 4.53 14.06 9.12
C ALA A 533 5.04 12.72 9.65
N ALA A 534 4.99 11.68 8.82
CA ALA A 534 5.48 10.35 9.17
C ALA A 534 6.97 10.31 9.55
N ARG A 535 7.80 11.13 8.89
CA ARG A 535 9.27 11.11 9.07
C ARG A 535 9.76 12.00 10.20
N VAL A 536 9.04 13.07 10.49
CA VAL A 536 9.48 14.05 11.49
C VAL A 536 8.91 13.76 12.87
N ARG A 537 7.73 13.14 12.97
CA ARG A 537 6.95 13.05 14.22
C ARG A 537 7.77 12.69 15.46
N ASP A 538 8.53 11.61 15.39
CA ASP A 538 9.25 11.07 16.55
C ASP A 538 10.53 11.89 16.89
N LYS A 539 10.82 12.94 16.11
CA LYS A 539 11.95 13.85 16.25
C LYS A 539 11.54 15.26 16.71
N LEU A 540 10.24 15.53 16.89
CA LEU A 540 9.74 16.90 17.10
C LEU A 540 9.81 17.40 18.55
N SER A 541 9.85 16.49 19.53
CA SER A 541 9.80 16.88 20.94
C SER A 541 11.02 17.75 21.30
N GLY A 542 10.78 19.03 21.58
CA GLY A 542 11.83 20.01 21.89
C GLY A 542 12.66 20.46 20.69
N ALA A 543 12.30 20.07 19.46
CA ALA A 543 13.02 20.46 18.26
C ALA A 543 12.71 21.91 17.86
N HIS A 544 13.72 22.60 17.33
CA HIS A 544 13.55 23.86 16.61
C HIS A 544 13.50 23.58 15.11
N VAL A 545 12.40 23.97 14.46
CA VAL A 545 12.08 23.58 13.08
C VAL A 545 11.82 24.82 12.22
N LEU A 546 12.35 24.83 11.00
CA LEU A 546 12.05 25.84 9.98
C LEU A 546 11.14 25.25 8.90
N ASP A 547 10.02 25.90 8.61
CA ASP A 547 9.17 25.61 7.44
C ASP A 547 9.28 26.74 6.40
N MET A 548 9.93 26.44 5.27
CA MET A 548 10.20 27.40 4.19
C MET A 548 9.14 27.32 3.11
N GLY A 549 8.57 28.46 2.73
CA GLY A 549 7.43 28.53 1.82
C GLY A 549 6.19 27.91 2.44
N SER A 550 5.91 28.24 3.70
CA SER A 550 4.88 27.58 4.51
C SER A 550 3.48 27.72 3.91
N GLY A 551 3.23 28.79 3.14
CA GLY A 551 1.92 29.10 2.59
C GLY A 551 0.80 29.02 3.62
N LEU A 552 -0.38 28.60 3.17
CA LEU A 552 -1.48 28.17 4.04
C LEU A 552 -1.51 26.63 4.11
N SER A 553 -0.94 26.07 5.17
CA SER A 553 -0.59 24.66 5.32
C SER A 553 -0.85 24.16 6.75
N PRO A 554 -1.22 22.88 6.96
CA PRO A 554 -1.29 22.28 8.29
C PRO A 554 0.08 22.02 8.92
N VAL A 555 1.16 22.06 8.14
CA VAL A 555 2.49 21.62 8.58
C VAL A 555 2.96 22.37 9.84
N PRO A 556 2.92 23.72 9.94
CA PRO A 556 3.35 24.41 11.15
C PRO A 556 2.55 24.02 12.40
N PHE A 557 1.24 23.79 12.26
CA PHE A 557 0.40 23.31 13.35
C PHE A 557 0.76 21.88 13.75
N PHE A 558 0.92 20.97 12.78
CA PHE A 558 1.33 19.60 13.05
C PHE A 558 2.66 19.56 13.82
N LEU A 559 3.65 20.34 13.38
CA LEU A 559 4.97 20.41 13.99
C LEU A 559 4.89 20.89 15.45
N SER A 560 4.16 21.99 15.70
CA SER A 560 4.04 22.59 17.04
C SER A 560 3.15 21.79 18.01
N ASP A 561 2.09 21.15 17.52
CA ASP A 561 1.23 20.23 18.29
C ASP A 561 2.03 19.01 18.79
N HIS A 562 3.10 18.64 18.07
CA HIS A 562 4.01 17.55 18.44
C HIS A 562 5.27 18.01 19.19
N GLY A 563 5.25 19.23 19.73
CA GLY A 563 6.24 19.70 20.71
C GLY A 563 7.42 20.47 20.14
N ALA A 564 7.42 20.80 18.84
CA ALA A 564 8.42 21.67 18.26
C ALA A 564 8.13 23.16 18.49
N THR A 565 9.19 23.97 18.51
CA THR A 565 9.11 25.41 18.22
C THR A 565 9.36 25.60 16.73
N VAL A 566 8.54 26.41 16.07
CA VAL A 566 8.52 26.49 14.60
C VAL A 566 8.75 27.92 14.14
N ASP A 567 9.71 28.12 13.25
CA ASP A 567 9.82 29.33 12.45
C ASP A 567 9.22 29.06 11.06
N THR A 568 8.39 29.96 10.56
CA THR A 568 7.85 29.90 9.19
C THR A 568 8.31 31.12 8.39
N VAL A 569 8.67 30.90 7.12
CA VAL A 569 9.08 31.97 6.21
C VAL A 569 8.35 31.80 4.89
N ASP A 570 7.63 32.83 4.46
CA ASP A 570 6.93 32.83 3.16
C ASP A 570 6.98 34.22 2.53
N ASN A 571 7.28 34.29 1.23
CA ASN A 571 7.47 35.56 0.52
C ASN A 571 6.22 36.02 -0.24
N SER A 572 5.07 35.38 -0.04
CA SER A 572 3.86 35.76 -0.75
C SER A 572 3.42 37.18 -0.39
N ALA A 573 3.10 37.96 -1.43
CA ALA A 573 2.48 39.27 -1.27
C ALA A 573 1.01 39.16 -0.81
N LEU A 574 0.37 38.01 -1.06
CA LEU A 574 -0.98 37.75 -0.58
C LEU A 574 -0.95 37.42 0.92
N ILE A 575 -1.55 38.28 1.74
CA ILE A 575 -1.64 38.08 3.19
C ILE A 575 -3.00 37.47 3.53
N CYS A 576 -3.00 36.27 4.09
CA CYS A 576 -4.19 35.58 4.55
C CYS A 576 -4.62 36.13 5.91
N THR A 577 -5.79 36.77 5.94
CA THR A 577 -6.41 37.35 7.14
C THR A 577 -7.85 36.87 7.29
N PRO A 578 -8.44 36.91 8.50
CA PRO A 578 -9.84 36.51 8.67
C PRO A 578 -10.82 37.26 7.73
N SER A 579 -10.51 38.50 7.35
CA SER A 579 -11.34 39.31 6.47
C SER A 579 -11.37 38.86 5.01
N ASN A 580 -10.38 38.09 4.53
CA ASN A 580 -10.34 37.56 3.16
C ASN A 580 -10.43 36.03 3.11
N ARG A 581 -11.06 35.42 4.12
CA ARG A 581 -11.14 33.96 4.27
C ARG A 581 -11.77 33.22 3.09
N ALA A 582 -12.71 33.84 2.38
CA ALA A 582 -13.34 33.26 1.19
C ALA A 582 -12.34 33.05 0.03
N ASP A 583 -11.29 33.87 -0.02
CA ASP A 583 -10.25 33.85 -1.04
C ASP A 583 -9.05 33.00 -0.65
N TRP A 584 -9.05 32.42 0.56
CA TRP A 584 -7.96 31.58 1.01
C TRP A 584 -7.77 30.40 0.07
N ARG A 585 -6.54 30.25 -0.38
CA ARG A 585 -6.03 29.12 -1.14
C ARG A 585 -4.75 28.66 -0.45
N GLU A 586 -4.07 27.67 -1.03
CA GLU A 586 -2.81 27.15 -0.49
C GLU A 586 -1.66 28.18 -0.58
N ASN A 587 -1.79 29.14 -1.48
CA ASN A 587 -0.82 30.23 -1.66
C ASN A 587 -1.19 31.41 -0.75
N GLY A 588 -0.21 31.97 -0.07
CA GLY A 588 -0.40 33.15 0.77
C GLY A 588 0.39 33.08 2.07
N PHE A 589 0.86 34.22 2.53
CA PHE A 589 1.48 34.33 3.84
C PHE A 589 0.39 34.32 4.92
N PHE A 590 0.53 33.42 5.90
CA PHE A 590 -0.30 33.39 7.09
C PHE A 590 0.57 33.54 8.33
N ASP A 591 0.18 34.45 9.24
CA ASP A 591 0.85 34.64 10.51
C ASP A 591 0.35 33.60 11.53
N TYR A 592 1.01 32.44 11.55
CA TYR A 592 0.69 31.32 12.44
C TYR A 592 0.92 31.68 13.92
N GLY A 593 1.77 32.66 14.21
CA GLY A 593 2.05 33.15 15.56
C GLY A 593 0.82 33.75 16.25
N ARG A 594 -0.18 34.19 15.47
CA ARG A 594 -1.49 34.63 15.99
C ARG A 594 -2.33 33.50 16.58
N VAL A 595 -2.07 32.25 16.19
CA VAL A 595 -2.84 31.08 16.62
C VAL A 595 -2.06 30.25 17.64
N SER A 596 -0.74 30.18 17.52
CA SER A 596 0.13 29.42 18.42
C SER A 596 1.39 30.20 18.77
N ALA A 597 1.60 30.45 20.07
CA ALA A 597 2.81 31.10 20.58
C ALA A 597 4.10 30.30 20.35
N LYS A 598 3.99 29.02 19.95
CA LYS A 598 5.14 28.18 19.57
C LYS A 598 5.60 28.40 18.12
N ILE A 599 4.87 29.21 17.36
CA ILE A 599 5.16 29.47 15.95
C ILE A 599 5.53 30.94 15.77
N ARG A 600 6.61 31.21 15.05
CA ARG A 600 7.02 32.56 14.64
C ARG A 600 6.95 32.65 13.13
N SER A 601 6.13 33.55 12.59
CA SER A 601 5.96 33.69 11.15
C SER A 601 6.62 34.97 10.64
N THR A 602 7.39 34.83 9.56
CA THR A 602 8.07 35.94 8.88
C THR A 602 7.61 36.03 7.43
N GLN A 603 7.04 37.17 7.05
CA GLN A 603 6.79 37.47 5.64
C GLN A 603 8.08 37.99 5.01
N GLY A 604 8.66 37.25 4.08
CA GLY A 604 9.90 37.68 3.44
C GLY A 604 10.59 36.61 2.62
N ASP A 605 11.58 37.05 1.85
CA ASP A 605 12.45 36.14 1.09
C ASP A 605 13.32 35.30 2.03
N ILE A 606 13.37 34.00 1.80
CA ILE A 606 14.24 33.07 2.53
C ILE A 606 15.73 33.45 2.39
N LEU A 607 16.13 34.09 1.28
CA LEU A 607 17.48 34.64 1.10
C LEU A 607 17.71 35.96 1.88
N SER A 608 16.68 36.54 2.49
CA SER A 608 16.84 37.66 3.43
C SER A 608 16.65 37.23 4.89
N TYR A 609 16.10 36.03 5.11
CA TYR A 609 15.92 35.47 6.45
C TYR A 609 17.25 35.21 7.15
N THR A 610 17.34 35.57 8.43
CA THR A 610 18.48 35.29 9.30
C THR A 610 17.95 34.70 10.62
N PRO A 611 18.10 33.38 10.84
CA PRO A 611 17.63 32.76 12.06
C PRO A 611 18.51 33.16 13.26
N LYS A 612 17.90 33.23 14.45
CA LYS A 612 18.64 33.47 15.70
C LYS A 612 19.40 32.24 16.15
N ASP A 613 18.81 31.08 15.95
CA ASP A 613 19.33 29.79 16.38
C ASP A 613 19.38 28.81 15.21
N ARG A 614 20.14 27.73 15.36
CA ARG A 614 20.13 26.64 14.38
C ARG A 614 18.88 25.79 14.51
N PHE A 615 18.55 25.09 13.44
CA PHE A 615 17.42 24.18 13.36
C PHE A 615 17.88 22.73 13.45
N ALA A 616 17.08 21.90 14.12
CA ALA A 616 17.23 20.45 14.06
C ALA A 616 16.63 19.89 12.75
N ILE A 617 15.59 20.54 12.25
CA ILE A 617 14.84 20.15 11.05
C ILE A 617 14.54 21.38 10.19
N ILE A 618 14.74 21.27 8.89
CA ILE A 618 14.26 22.24 7.90
C ILE A 618 13.36 21.51 6.91
N CYS A 619 12.21 22.11 6.59
CA CYS A 619 11.24 21.61 5.63
C CYS A 619 11.05 22.63 4.49
N GLY A 620 10.91 22.16 3.25
CA GLY A 620 10.60 22.98 2.08
C GLY A 620 9.75 22.21 1.08
N LEU A 621 8.43 22.22 1.28
CA LEU A 621 7.49 21.46 0.47
C LEU A 621 6.99 22.28 -0.72
N GLY A 622 7.40 21.93 -1.94
CA GLY A 622 6.96 22.59 -3.16
C GLY A 622 7.54 23.99 -3.35
N LEU A 623 8.64 24.30 -2.67
CA LEU A 623 9.33 25.59 -2.78
C LEU A 623 10.37 25.59 -3.91
N LEU A 624 11.26 24.60 -3.91
CA LEU A 624 12.49 24.68 -4.71
C LEU A 624 12.27 24.63 -6.23
N HIS A 625 11.17 24.05 -6.70
CA HIS A 625 10.85 24.03 -8.12
C HIS A 625 10.50 25.44 -8.64
N GLN A 626 10.03 26.34 -7.78
CA GLN A 626 9.67 27.71 -8.15
C GLN A 626 10.90 28.63 -8.29
N LEU A 627 12.06 28.19 -7.78
CA LEU A 627 13.30 28.95 -7.80
C LEU A 627 14.15 28.60 -9.03
N ASP A 628 14.82 29.59 -9.60
CA ASP A 628 15.86 29.34 -10.59
C ASP A 628 17.03 28.53 -9.97
N ALA A 629 17.84 27.93 -10.83
CA ALA A 629 18.91 27.05 -10.39
C ALA A 629 19.98 27.73 -9.50
N GLY A 630 20.27 29.01 -9.70
CA GLY A 630 21.24 29.78 -8.92
C GLY A 630 20.71 30.08 -7.52
N THR A 631 19.53 30.69 -7.46
CA THR A 631 18.80 31.00 -6.22
C THR A 631 18.60 29.75 -5.38
N ARG A 632 18.18 28.63 -5.99
CA ARG A 632 18.02 27.35 -5.29
C ARG A 632 19.32 26.83 -4.67
N ARG A 633 20.46 26.94 -5.36
CA ARG A 633 21.77 26.56 -4.79
C ARG A 633 22.12 27.41 -3.57
N ALA A 634 21.84 28.71 -3.62
CA ALA A 634 22.07 29.60 -2.48
C ALA A 634 21.18 29.22 -1.28
N VAL A 635 19.90 28.91 -1.51
CA VAL A 635 18.98 28.42 -0.46
C VAL A 635 19.48 27.12 0.16
N ILE A 636 19.92 26.15 -0.66
CA ILE A 636 20.47 24.88 -0.17
C ILE A 636 21.71 25.11 0.71
N GLN A 637 22.61 26.02 0.32
CA GLN A 637 23.80 26.36 1.12
C GLN A 637 23.44 27.01 2.46
N ARG A 638 22.39 27.84 2.50
CA ARG A 638 21.87 28.39 3.76
C ARG A 638 21.22 27.34 4.64
N CYS A 639 20.42 26.45 4.09
CA CYS A 639 19.86 25.32 4.85
C CYS A 639 20.98 24.51 5.50
N ALA A 640 22.07 24.33 4.77
CA ALA A 640 23.28 23.75 5.29
C ALA A 640 23.80 24.52 6.52
N THR A 641 24.06 25.83 6.42
CA THR A 641 24.61 26.60 7.54
C THR A 641 23.66 26.71 8.75
N TRP A 642 22.34 26.71 8.52
CA TRP A 642 21.32 26.84 9.55
C TRP A 642 21.00 25.54 10.28
N LEU A 643 21.30 24.38 9.70
CA LEU A 643 21.11 23.09 10.39
C LEU A 643 22.20 22.83 11.43
N THR A 644 21.81 22.22 12.54
CA THR A 644 22.76 21.58 13.46
C THR A 644 23.48 20.42 12.77
N PRO A 645 24.70 20.04 13.20
CA PRO A 645 25.31 18.78 12.78
C PRO A 645 24.34 17.61 12.99
N GLY A 646 24.18 16.74 11.99
CA GLY A 646 23.20 15.65 12.02
C GLY A 646 21.73 16.06 11.85
N GLY A 647 21.43 17.36 11.70
CA GLY A 647 20.08 17.86 11.44
C GLY A 647 19.53 17.39 10.08
N HIS A 648 18.21 17.41 9.95
CA HIS A 648 17.51 16.85 8.78
C HIS A 648 16.91 17.94 7.88
N LEU A 649 16.97 17.71 6.57
CA LEU A 649 16.36 18.55 5.53
C LEU A 649 15.34 17.72 4.75
N TYR A 650 14.09 18.18 4.72
CA TYR A 650 12.99 17.56 4.00
C TYR A 650 12.52 18.45 2.86
N LEU A 651 12.52 17.93 1.63
CA LEU A 651 12.19 18.68 0.43
C LEU A 651 11.21 17.90 -0.43
N SER A 652 10.37 18.62 -1.15
CA SER A 652 9.65 18.07 -2.29
C SER A 652 9.92 18.86 -3.57
N LEU A 653 10.04 18.14 -4.68
CA LEU A 653 10.32 18.65 -6.01
C LEU A 653 9.17 18.26 -6.92
N HIS A 654 8.56 19.24 -7.57
CA HIS A 654 7.53 19.02 -8.58
C HIS A 654 8.22 18.90 -9.92
N LEU A 655 7.87 17.88 -10.70
CA LEU A 655 8.56 17.51 -11.93
C LEU A 655 7.59 17.54 -13.11
N ILE A 656 8.13 17.76 -14.32
CA ILE A 656 7.38 17.55 -15.56
C ILE A 656 7.15 16.03 -15.73
N PRO A 657 5.92 15.58 -15.98
CA PRO A 657 5.57 14.16 -16.04
C PRO A 657 6.50 13.33 -16.92
N GLY A 658 6.99 12.22 -16.39
CA GLY A 658 7.86 11.29 -17.12
C GLY A 658 9.30 11.80 -17.36
N THR A 659 9.69 12.94 -16.80
CA THR A 659 11.03 13.53 -17.03
C THR A 659 11.73 13.92 -15.74
N ASP A 660 13.04 14.18 -15.79
CA ASP A 660 13.79 14.70 -14.63
C ASP A 660 13.76 16.23 -14.48
N TRP A 661 13.01 16.92 -15.33
CA TRP A 661 12.92 18.38 -15.32
C TRP A 661 12.02 18.87 -14.19
N LEU A 662 12.43 19.93 -13.51
CA LEU A 662 11.60 20.60 -12.52
C LEU A 662 10.42 21.29 -13.22
N TRP A 663 9.26 21.31 -12.54
CA TRP A 663 8.07 21.97 -13.03
C TRP A 663 8.31 23.49 -13.17
N PRO A 664 8.15 24.07 -14.38
CA PRO A 664 8.65 25.42 -14.68
C PRO A 664 7.70 26.56 -14.27
N LYS A 665 6.70 26.29 -13.44
CA LYS A 665 5.73 27.30 -13.00
C LYS A 665 6.25 28.04 -11.77
N LYS A 666 6.28 29.37 -11.85
CA LYS A 666 6.67 30.27 -10.75
C LYS A 666 5.48 30.54 -9.81
N ALA A 667 5.79 31.13 -8.65
CA ALA A 667 4.81 31.52 -7.62
C ALA A 667 3.70 32.46 -8.15
N ASP A 668 4.05 33.34 -9.08
CA ASP A 668 3.12 34.29 -9.74
C ASP A 668 2.23 33.63 -10.81
N GLY A 669 2.40 32.32 -11.04
CA GLY A 669 1.67 31.56 -12.03
C GLY A 669 2.28 31.57 -13.43
N SER A 670 3.33 32.36 -13.68
CA SER A 670 4.03 32.38 -14.96
C SER A 670 4.82 31.09 -15.20
N VAL A 671 5.00 30.72 -16.47
CA VAL A 671 5.78 29.54 -16.88
C VAL A 671 7.09 30.03 -17.47
N ALA A 672 8.22 29.67 -16.84
CA ALA A 672 9.55 29.99 -17.36
C ALA A 672 10.04 28.91 -18.35
N ALA A 673 11.16 29.19 -19.02
CA ALA A 673 11.89 28.13 -19.73
C ALA A 673 12.40 27.10 -18.70
N LYS A 674 12.17 25.80 -18.97
CA LYS A 674 12.54 24.69 -18.06
C LYS A 674 14.04 24.68 -17.70
N GLU A 675 14.88 25.18 -18.61
CA GLU A 675 16.33 25.36 -18.47
C GLU A 675 16.68 26.27 -17.29
N THR A 676 15.83 27.26 -17.00
CA THR A 676 15.98 28.19 -15.87
C THR A 676 15.92 27.47 -14.53
N HIS A 677 15.02 26.50 -14.42
CA HIS A 677 14.79 25.74 -13.19
C HIS A 677 15.70 24.52 -13.11
N GLY A 678 16.01 23.87 -14.23
CA GLY A 678 16.90 22.71 -14.29
C GLY A 678 16.23 21.39 -13.90
N HIS A 679 17.01 20.48 -13.33
CA HIS A 679 16.63 19.08 -13.15
C HIS A 679 16.70 18.64 -11.69
N ALA A 680 15.94 17.61 -11.32
CA ALA A 680 16.00 17.01 -9.99
C ALA A 680 17.40 16.47 -9.68
N THR A 681 18.06 15.81 -10.62
CA THR A 681 19.47 15.37 -10.48
C THR A 681 20.41 16.54 -10.19
N GLY A 682 20.13 17.72 -10.72
CA GLY A 682 20.88 18.95 -10.40
C GLY A 682 20.67 19.39 -8.95
N VAL A 683 19.45 19.25 -8.42
CA VAL A 683 19.14 19.51 -7.00
C VAL A 683 19.91 18.55 -6.10
N LEU A 684 19.90 17.25 -6.40
CA LEU A 684 20.60 16.23 -5.61
C LEU A 684 22.11 16.49 -5.56
N ARG A 685 22.72 16.87 -6.69
CA ARG A 685 24.14 17.26 -6.74
C ARG A 685 24.42 18.49 -5.90
N ALA A 686 23.54 19.50 -5.94
CA ALA A 686 23.68 20.70 -5.11
C ALA A 686 23.59 20.38 -3.61
N LEU A 687 22.69 19.47 -3.21
CA LEU A 687 22.59 18.98 -1.83
C LEU A 687 23.89 18.28 -1.40
N ALA A 688 24.39 17.35 -2.21
CA ALA A 688 25.64 16.66 -1.90
C ALA A 688 26.83 17.63 -1.76
N ALA A 689 26.94 18.61 -2.67
CA ALA A 689 27.97 19.65 -2.64
C ALA A 689 27.87 20.57 -1.42
N ALA A 690 26.67 20.78 -0.87
CA ALA A 690 26.45 21.55 0.37
C ALA A 690 26.67 20.73 1.66
N GLY A 691 27.16 19.49 1.55
CA GLY A 691 27.48 18.64 2.70
C GLY A 691 26.31 17.83 3.23
N PHE A 692 25.27 17.58 2.41
CA PHE A 692 24.19 16.68 2.79
C PHE A 692 24.49 15.23 2.37
N ALA A 693 24.06 14.28 3.21
CA ALA A 693 23.96 12.86 2.88
C ALA A 693 22.50 12.52 2.59
N MET A 694 22.25 11.82 1.49
CA MET A 694 20.90 11.35 1.15
C MET A 694 20.48 10.26 2.14
N VAL A 695 19.32 10.43 2.76
CA VAL A 695 18.73 9.42 3.67
C VAL A 695 17.62 8.67 2.96
N HIS A 696 16.77 9.40 2.25
CA HIS A 696 15.63 8.81 1.56
C HIS A 696 15.24 9.60 0.33
N GLN A 697 14.82 8.88 -0.71
CA GLN A 697 14.32 9.44 -1.95
C GLN A 697 13.12 8.63 -2.42
N GLN A 698 12.00 9.30 -2.68
CA GLN A 698 10.77 8.67 -3.18
C GLN A 698 10.25 9.45 -4.38
N ARG A 699 9.80 8.74 -5.40
CA ARG A 699 9.29 9.34 -6.62
C ARG A 699 7.92 8.77 -6.94
N TYR A 700 6.99 9.66 -7.27
CA TYR A 700 5.67 9.36 -7.79
C TYR A 700 5.60 9.85 -9.23
N GLN A 701 5.23 8.94 -10.12
CA GLN A 701 5.09 9.21 -11.55
C GLN A 701 3.67 8.95 -12.00
N ALA A 702 3.24 9.65 -13.06
CA ALA A 702 1.91 9.50 -13.63
C ALA A 702 0.81 9.68 -12.57
N LEU A 703 0.98 10.70 -11.72
CA LEU A 703 0.02 10.98 -10.66
C LEU A 703 -1.36 11.32 -11.28
N PRO A 704 -2.45 10.71 -10.80
CA PRO A 704 -3.78 10.95 -11.35
C PRO A 704 -4.21 12.42 -11.26
N ASN A 705 -4.85 12.92 -12.31
CA ASN A 705 -5.46 14.26 -12.34
C ASN A 705 -4.49 15.41 -12.03
N THR A 706 -3.20 15.23 -12.28
CA THR A 706 -2.19 16.29 -12.16
C THR A 706 -1.26 16.29 -13.37
N ALA A 707 -0.82 17.48 -13.76
CA ALA A 707 0.16 17.67 -14.83
C ALA A 707 1.60 17.57 -14.31
N GLN A 708 1.82 16.94 -13.16
CA GLN A 708 3.10 16.96 -12.45
C GLN A 708 3.41 15.60 -11.83
N ASP A 709 4.68 15.22 -11.89
CA ASP A 709 5.26 14.15 -11.09
C ASP A 709 5.81 14.74 -9.77
N LEU A 710 6.03 13.90 -8.76
CA LEU A 710 6.50 14.33 -7.44
C LEU A 710 7.74 13.54 -7.02
N MET A 711 8.72 14.25 -6.47
CA MET A 711 9.87 13.64 -5.82
C MET A 711 10.03 14.19 -4.40
N LEU A 712 10.15 13.29 -3.43
CA LEU A 712 10.31 13.58 -2.02
C LEU A 712 11.71 13.18 -1.58
N VAL A 713 12.38 14.07 -0.85
CA VAL A 713 13.80 13.95 -0.53
C VAL A 713 14.02 14.23 0.95
N GLU A 714 14.63 13.28 1.65
CA GLU A 714 15.17 13.48 2.99
C GLU A 714 16.70 13.41 2.95
N CYS A 715 17.32 14.44 3.50
CA CYS A 715 18.76 14.56 3.64
C CYS A 715 19.14 14.76 5.10
N ARG A 716 20.35 14.32 5.47
CA ARG A 716 20.97 14.61 6.77
C ARG A 716 22.22 15.44 6.56
N ARG A 717 22.41 16.49 7.37
CA ARG A 717 23.65 17.26 7.35
C ARG A 717 24.80 16.41 7.89
N LYS A 718 25.88 16.28 7.12
CA LYS A 718 27.10 15.62 7.58
C LYS A 718 27.66 16.38 8.79
N SER A 719 28.16 15.61 9.76
CA SER A 719 28.80 16.11 10.98
C SER A 719 29.99 16.99 10.68
#